data_AF-A0A5C6SCQ5-F1
#
_entry.id   AF-A0A5C6SCQ5-F1
#
_cell.length_a   1.000
_cell.length_b   1.000
_cell.length_c   1.000
_cell.angle_alpha   90.00
_cell.angle_beta   90.00
_cell.angle_gamma   90.00
#
_symmetry.space_group_name_H-M   'P 1'
#
loop_
_entity.id
_entity.type
_entity.pdbx_description
1 polymer ?
#
loop_
_entity_poly.entity_id
_entity_poly.type
_entity_poly.pdbx_seq_one_letter_code
_entity_poly.pdbx_strand_id
1 'polypeptide(L)'
;MSGNKAAWISAPSDYPFQVKEACMPTAGPGEIVIKNAAVSINPVDWKIHIRHHGRYLSEYPFILGEDAAGIVEQVGAGVTRFKKGDRIIAHCPGLLTKNPANSAFQHYPVAMDKLACPVPEGMTFEEAVVLPLAISTASAGLYDPAILNLPLPNPNPTGYDESTGKTILIWGGASSVGAIAIQLAAASGATVITTASPANHDFVRSLGASHVFDYRSASVIEDIVRVLKTTPSYGVFDAIGGDASFDATSAILDKLGEYLPVATVIATDRVTDNYKPKYDKRVRYANLSLTAYRTDNAPAMPSLLEAVCHFFFSAKRKPGLVRTMTDAEGNTTIVEGQECRHRATISLEPCQDCKRESSQRVRYRWRIILGLVLPFAISALDVTIIATALPWIAADFDRVTQLNWIIAAFNLTAVVFIPLWGQMADIFGRHSTIQACMILTLIGGGICTGTPYNAFPMLLFGRALQGIGCAGMNVVIRAIVADKVSLREDAYTWSIFSLVGGCSYAIGPVVGGYLTKTTWRWCFGINLPIGVAGCIVVFVFLRPVLLGPQPLPQLEETTQIARKSTVMQRLATIDAGGQDLCLLGIGLLVLAFTWAGATYDWDTSAVLVPTIAGFVIIFAFIWWQREMEPGRRLAKLFPRQLPMISWQVIKNRDIGLLLFTSFASGMAMYAVMYFCSLYFTMVKHSPASEAGRALLFFVPGIAVGVYMAIRMCNNWPRQTWHPIMTGSIIEAVAIALLAWAMWEERDGVVYGMMAMAGVGVGVRFMPVPLHGMGFFPKQVSAIVSLTQLSDPLGGTFGLTIMTTVFNNAVNLGNNTTMSANDFVTLQNLPPEAIAEIKEAAKEGIVWALIAIFPFMILCIVAAAFMGSVYLTTGAEDEDDNANQIYEGVYLWALLRKEKIDRNSDKVKVTYRAAYANRPSLPR
;
A
#
# COMPACT_ATOMS: atom_id res chain seq x y z
N MET A 1 20.19 34.76 -36.38
CA MET A 1 18.71 34.73 -36.53
C MET A 1 18.17 33.98 -35.34
N SER A 2 17.32 34.57 -34.52
CA SER A 2 16.76 33.90 -33.34
C SER A 2 15.83 32.78 -33.79
N GLY A 3 16.31 31.53 -33.77
CA GLY A 3 15.50 30.36 -34.12
C GLY A 3 14.33 30.17 -33.16
N ASN A 4 13.22 29.61 -33.65
CA ASN A 4 12.11 29.18 -32.80
C ASN A 4 12.63 28.15 -31.78
N LYS A 5 12.23 28.29 -30.52
CA LYS A 5 12.51 27.33 -29.46
C LYS A 5 11.20 26.93 -28.83
N ALA A 6 11.11 25.66 -28.45
CA ALA A 6 9.92 25.08 -27.85
C ALA A 6 10.29 24.20 -26.65
N ALA A 7 9.33 24.06 -25.74
CA ALA A 7 9.35 23.10 -24.67
C ALA A 7 8.82 21.76 -25.19
N TRP A 8 9.72 20.82 -25.48
CA TRP A 8 9.38 19.52 -26.04
C TRP A 8 9.12 18.49 -24.95
N ILE A 9 8.09 17.68 -25.14
CA ILE A 9 7.91 16.40 -24.45
C ILE A 9 8.42 15.29 -25.37
N SER A 10 9.47 14.57 -24.96
CA SER A 10 10.15 13.62 -25.87
C SER A 10 9.57 12.21 -25.81
N ALA A 11 8.90 11.88 -24.71
CA ALA A 11 8.27 10.58 -24.47
C ALA A 11 7.08 10.73 -23.49
N PRO A 12 6.21 9.72 -23.37
CA PRO A 12 5.14 9.75 -22.37
C PRO A 12 5.70 9.90 -20.95
N SER A 13 5.13 10.81 -20.16
CA SER A 13 5.57 11.16 -18.81
C SER A 13 7.01 11.69 -18.68
N ASP A 14 7.61 12.14 -19.78
CA ASP A 14 8.90 12.83 -19.77
C ASP A 14 8.75 14.17 -19.01
N TYR A 15 9.53 14.33 -17.95
CA TYR A 15 9.63 15.54 -17.13
C TYR A 15 11.09 15.72 -16.67
N PRO A 16 11.63 16.95 -16.69
CA PRO A 16 11.00 18.19 -17.15
C PRO A 16 10.92 18.30 -18.68
N PHE A 17 10.15 19.27 -19.19
CA PHE A 17 10.19 19.62 -20.62
C PHE A 17 11.62 19.87 -21.08
N GLN A 18 11.95 19.42 -22.28
CA GLN A 18 13.24 19.68 -22.89
C GLN A 18 13.13 20.89 -23.83
N VAL A 19 13.74 22.00 -23.45
CA VAL A 19 13.77 23.19 -24.32
C VAL A 19 14.77 22.96 -25.45
N LYS A 20 14.25 22.80 -26.68
CA LYS A 20 15.06 22.57 -27.89
C LYS A 20 14.59 23.49 -29.02
N GLU A 21 15.38 23.53 -30.08
CA GLU A 21 14.98 24.24 -31.31
C GLU A 21 13.71 23.61 -31.90
N ALA A 22 12.88 24.46 -32.49
CA ALA A 22 11.69 24.09 -33.25
C ALA A 22 11.78 24.74 -34.63
N CYS A 23 11.06 24.19 -35.61
CA CYS A 23 11.01 24.80 -36.93
C CYS A 23 10.34 26.17 -36.84
N MET A 24 10.84 27.16 -37.58
CA MET A 24 10.11 28.42 -37.79
C MET A 24 8.93 28.13 -38.71
N PRO A 25 7.68 28.31 -38.25
CA PRO A 25 6.54 28.07 -39.11
C PRO A 25 6.33 29.21 -40.11
N THR A 26 5.57 28.92 -41.16
CA THR A 26 5.05 29.93 -42.10
C THR A 26 3.52 29.89 -42.04
N ALA A 27 2.88 31.04 -41.95
CA ALA A 27 1.41 31.12 -41.88
C ALA A 27 0.75 30.59 -43.18
N GLY A 28 -0.04 29.53 -43.07
CA GLY A 28 -0.89 29.02 -44.15
C GLY A 28 -2.20 29.81 -44.32
N PRO A 29 -3.05 29.49 -45.32
CA PRO A 29 -4.32 30.19 -45.52
C PRO A 29 -5.21 30.17 -44.26
N GLY A 30 -5.68 31.33 -43.81
CA GLY A 30 -6.48 31.47 -42.59
C GLY A 30 -5.70 31.34 -41.26
N GLU A 31 -4.37 31.23 -41.32
CA GLU A 31 -3.52 31.10 -40.15
C GLU A 31 -2.71 32.37 -39.87
N ILE A 32 -2.29 32.51 -38.62
CA ILE A 32 -1.41 33.57 -38.12
C ILE A 32 -0.27 32.95 -37.32
N VAL A 33 0.95 33.45 -37.52
CA VAL A 33 2.10 33.14 -36.67
C VAL A 33 2.17 34.22 -35.60
N ILE A 34 2.23 33.81 -34.34
CA ILE A 34 2.25 34.70 -33.19
C ILE A 34 3.66 34.68 -32.61
N LYS A 35 4.25 35.85 -32.38
CA LYS A 35 5.43 35.97 -31.52
C LYS A 35 4.94 36.05 -30.07
N ASN A 36 5.05 34.93 -29.35
CA ASN A 36 4.54 34.83 -27.98
C ASN A 36 5.27 35.80 -27.04
N ALA A 37 4.49 36.55 -26.28
CA ALA A 37 4.92 37.35 -25.15
C ALA A 37 4.59 36.64 -23.82
N ALA A 38 3.41 36.01 -23.73
CA ALA A 38 2.99 35.20 -22.61
C ALA A 38 2.28 33.92 -23.09
N VAL A 39 2.33 32.87 -22.27
CA VAL A 39 1.63 31.59 -22.46
C VAL A 39 0.99 31.17 -21.15
N SER A 40 -0.11 30.42 -21.21
CA SER A 40 -0.84 29.92 -20.04
C SER A 40 -0.67 28.41 -19.89
N ILE A 41 -0.58 27.94 -18.64
CA ILE A 41 -0.55 26.51 -18.32
C ILE A 41 -1.94 26.09 -17.86
N ASN A 42 -2.55 25.18 -18.60
CA ASN A 42 -3.87 24.66 -18.33
C ASN A 42 -3.82 23.29 -17.63
N PRO A 43 -4.94 22.86 -17.01
CA PRO A 43 -5.02 21.54 -16.42
C PRO A 43 -4.70 20.39 -17.37
N VAL A 44 -4.98 20.54 -18.68
CA VAL A 44 -4.69 19.53 -19.68
C VAL A 44 -3.18 19.33 -19.86
N ASP A 45 -2.38 20.40 -19.79
CA ASP A 45 -0.94 20.36 -20.04
C ASP A 45 -0.22 19.49 -19.01
N TRP A 46 -0.48 19.69 -17.72
CA TRP A 46 0.13 18.86 -16.68
C TRP A 46 -0.52 17.47 -16.55
N LYS A 47 -1.81 17.32 -16.87
CA LYS A 47 -2.47 15.99 -16.86
C LYS A 47 -1.88 15.04 -17.89
N ILE A 48 -1.42 15.56 -19.03
CA ILE A 48 -0.70 14.78 -20.04
C ILE A 48 0.63 14.24 -19.48
N HIS A 49 1.33 14.98 -18.61
CA HIS A 49 2.56 14.48 -17.96
C HIS A 49 2.29 13.34 -16.95
N ILE A 50 1.24 13.45 -16.15
CA ILE A 50 1.10 12.61 -14.94
C ILE A 50 0.16 11.40 -15.14
N ARG A 51 -0.82 11.43 -16.06
CA ARG A 51 -1.96 10.50 -15.99
C ARG A 51 -2.45 9.84 -17.26
N HIS A 52 -2.07 10.31 -18.45
CA HIS A 52 -2.79 9.92 -19.67
C HIS A 52 -1.88 9.43 -20.80
N HIS A 53 -1.34 8.22 -20.64
CA HIS A 53 -0.69 7.51 -21.74
C HIS A 53 -1.72 7.13 -22.82
N GLY A 54 -1.62 7.76 -24.00
CA GLY A 54 -2.26 7.32 -25.25
C GLY A 54 -3.67 7.85 -25.57
N ARG A 55 -4.32 8.63 -24.69
CA ARG A 55 -5.70 9.10 -24.93
C ARG A 55 -5.81 10.47 -25.63
N TYR A 56 -4.80 11.34 -25.46
CA TYR A 56 -4.76 12.69 -26.03
C TYR A 56 -3.61 12.89 -27.02
N LEU A 57 -2.45 12.29 -26.75
CA LEU A 57 -1.26 12.37 -27.59
C LEU A 57 -0.73 10.96 -27.87
N SER A 58 -0.62 10.62 -29.15
CA SER A 58 -0.14 9.31 -29.62
C SER A 58 1.25 9.39 -30.28
N GLU A 59 1.76 10.59 -30.51
CA GLU A 59 2.99 10.83 -31.27
C GLU A 59 3.92 11.73 -30.44
N TYR A 60 5.19 11.34 -30.41
CA TYR A 60 6.27 12.04 -29.72
C TYR A 60 7.49 12.10 -30.65
N PRO A 61 8.34 13.13 -30.56
CA PRO A 61 8.26 14.27 -29.63
C PRO A 61 7.16 15.28 -30.00
N PHE A 62 6.62 16.00 -29.02
CA PHE A 62 5.53 16.96 -29.21
C PHE A 62 5.74 18.27 -28.42
N ILE A 63 5.01 19.33 -28.77
CA ILE A 63 4.97 20.62 -28.05
C ILE A 63 3.58 20.79 -27.44
N LEU A 64 3.48 21.12 -26.16
CA LEU A 64 2.19 21.35 -25.46
C LEU A 64 1.83 22.85 -25.39
N GLY A 65 0.74 23.18 -24.70
CA GLY A 65 0.24 24.54 -24.53
C GLY A 65 -0.88 24.88 -25.51
N GLU A 66 -1.97 25.41 -24.98
CA GLU A 66 -3.17 25.76 -25.76
C GLU A 66 -3.46 27.26 -25.75
N ASP A 67 -2.76 28.07 -24.94
CA ASP A 67 -3.00 29.51 -24.82
C ASP A 67 -1.77 30.33 -25.16
N ALA A 68 -1.92 31.25 -26.12
CA ALA A 68 -0.90 32.19 -26.54
C ALA A 68 -1.38 33.64 -26.44
N ALA A 69 -0.50 34.53 -25.99
CA ALA A 69 -0.68 35.98 -26.04
C ALA A 69 0.58 36.64 -26.57
N GLY A 70 0.45 37.51 -27.56
CA GLY A 70 1.61 38.11 -28.19
C GLY A 70 1.31 39.01 -29.37
N ILE A 71 2.31 39.15 -30.24
CA ILE A 71 2.28 40.02 -31.41
C ILE A 71 2.16 39.17 -32.67
N VAL A 72 1.28 39.53 -33.60
CA VAL A 72 1.20 38.87 -34.90
C VAL A 72 2.51 39.10 -35.67
N GLU A 73 3.25 38.02 -35.95
CA GLU A 73 4.52 38.06 -36.69
C GLU A 73 4.30 37.90 -38.21
N GLN A 74 3.32 37.06 -38.59
CA GLN A 74 2.96 36.77 -39.97
C GLN A 74 1.47 36.43 -40.07
N VAL A 75 0.85 36.81 -41.19
CA VAL A 75 -0.51 36.41 -41.54
C VAL A 75 -0.49 35.65 -42.86
N GLY A 76 -1.32 34.62 -42.99
CA GLY A 76 -1.44 33.84 -44.20
C GLY A 76 -2.52 34.35 -45.15
N ALA A 77 -2.67 33.69 -46.30
CA ALA A 77 -3.63 34.09 -47.33
C ALA A 77 -5.07 34.07 -46.79
N GLY A 78 -5.85 35.12 -47.07
CA GLY A 78 -7.26 35.21 -46.67
C GLY A 78 -7.53 35.75 -45.26
N VAL A 79 -6.49 35.99 -44.44
CA VAL A 79 -6.63 36.65 -43.14
C VAL A 79 -6.79 38.16 -43.34
N THR A 80 -7.96 38.70 -42.98
CA THR A 80 -8.26 40.15 -43.09
C THR A 80 -8.45 40.82 -41.73
N ARG A 81 -8.68 40.03 -40.67
CA ARG A 81 -8.95 40.53 -39.30
C ARG A 81 -7.72 41.03 -38.56
N PHE A 82 -6.54 40.57 -38.95
CA PHE A 82 -5.28 40.88 -38.30
C PHE A 82 -4.19 41.24 -39.31
N LYS A 83 -3.24 42.06 -38.88
CA LYS A 83 -2.00 42.39 -39.60
C LYS A 83 -0.79 42.18 -38.70
N LYS A 84 0.39 42.07 -39.32
CA LYS A 84 1.66 42.02 -38.58
C LYS A 84 1.78 43.21 -37.63
N GLY A 85 2.14 42.94 -36.38
CA GLY A 85 2.25 43.95 -35.32
C GLY A 85 1.04 44.03 -34.37
N ASP A 86 -0.09 43.42 -34.70
CA ASP A 86 -1.27 43.46 -33.83
C ASP A 86 -1.06 42.67 -32.54
N ARG A 87 -1.61 43.17 -31.43
CA ARG A 87 -1.61 42.52 -30.12
C ARG A 87 -2.81 41.60 -30.00
N ILE A 88 -2.58 40.30 -29.79
CA ILE A 88 -3.65 39.30 -29.78
C ILE A 88 -3.48 38.27 -28.67
N ILE A 89 -4.59 37.63 -28.32
CA ILE A 89 -4.62 36.31 -27.69
C ILE A 89 -5.17 35.28 -28.67
N ALA A 90 -4.73 34.03 -28.56
CA ALA A 90 -5.22 32.95 -29.38
C ALA A 90 -5.26 31.62 -28.63
N HIS A 91 -6.28 30.83 -28.95
CA HIS A 91 -6.32 29.41 -28.61
C HIS A 91 -5.56 28.64 -29.69
N CYS A 92 -4.52 27.93 -29.28
CA CYS A 92 -3.60 27.15 -30.10
C CYS A 92 -3.97 25.66 -30.04
N PRO A 93 -4.75 25.12 -31.01
CA PRO A 93 -5.37 23.80 -30.91
C PRO A 93 -4.40 22.67 -31.28
N GLY A 94 -3.23 22.62 -30.63
CA GLY A 94 -2.15 21.68 -30.92
C GLY A 94 -2.57 20.23 -30.71
N LEU A 95 -3.26 19.96 -29.59
CA LEU A 95 -3.77 18.61 -29.29
C LEU A 95 -4.84 18.12 -30.28
N LEU A 96 -5.56 19.05 -30.91
CA LEU A 96 -6.58 18.73 -31.92
C LEU A 96 -5.98 18.46 -33.28
N THR A 97 -5.14 19.39 -33.76
CA THR A 97 -4.49 19.30 -35.06
C THR A 97 -3.45 18.18 -35.10
N LYS A 98 -2.97 17.74 -33.93
CA LYS A 98 -1.82 16.85 -33.77
C LYS A 98 -0.56 17.42 -34.43
N ASN A 99 -0.49 18.74 -34.58
CA ASN A 99 0.63 19.42 -35.16
C ASN A 99 1.33 20.25 -34.07
N PRO A 100 2.59 19.96 -33.73
CA PRO A 100 3.35 20.73 -32.73
C PRO A 100 3.45 22.23 -33.05
N ALA A 101 3.38 22.62 -34.33
CA ALA A 101 3.39 24.04 -34.73
C ALA A 101 2.15 24.80 -34.22
N ASN A 102 1.06 24.10 -33.94
CA ASN A 102 -0.18 24.68 -33.42
C ASN A 102 -0.25 24.69 -31.88
N SER A 103 0.88 24.50 -31.17
CA SER A 103 0.93 24.47 -29.71
C SER A 103 1.67 25.68 -29.13
N ALA A 104 1.21 26.23 -28.00
CA ALA A 104 1.68 27.52 -27.49
C ALA A 104 3.02 27.50 -26.76
N PHE A 105 3.55 26.36 -26.26
CA PHE A 105 4.84 26.31 -25.56
C PHE A 105 6.05 26.39 -26.49
N GLN A 106 6.02 27.36 -27.39
CA GLN A 106 7.09 27.76 -28.29
C GLN A 106 7.07 29.27 -28.51
N HIS A 107 8.16 29.83 -29.04
CA HIS A 107 8.24 31.26 -29.32
C HIS A 107 7.32 31.71 -30.46
N TYR A 108 7.12 30.84 -31.45
CA TYR A 108 6.34 31.14 -32.64
C TYR A 108 5.28 30.07 -32.93
N PRO A 109 4.16 30.01 -32.18
CA PRO A 109 3.04 29.12 -32.53
C PRO A 109 2.25 29.64 -33.73
N VAL A 110 1.56 28.72 -34.39
CA VAL A 110 0.58 28.98 -35.44
C VAL A 110 -0.83 28.81 -34.86
N ALA A 111 -1.66 29.83 -35.00
CA ALA A 111 -3.08 29.76 -34.64
C ALA A 111 -3.95 30.08 -35.86
N MET A 112 -5.22 29.66 -35.82
CA MET A 112 -6.21 30.10 -36.80
C MET A 112 -6.70 31.50 -36.43
N ASP A 113 -6.89 32.37 -37.42
CA ASP A 113 -7.37 33.74 -37.17
C ASP A 113 -8.73 33.75 -36.43
N LYS A 114 -9.61 32.80 -36.75
CA LYS A 114 -10.92 32.59 -36.08
C LYS A 114 -10.81 32.24 -34.60
N LEU A 115 -9.66 31.75 -34.13
CA LEU A 115 -9.40 31.40 -32.73
C LEU A 115 -8.57 32.47 -32.01
N ALA A 116 -8.42 33.64 -32.62
CA ALA A 116 -7.72 34.79 -32.05
C ALA A 116 -8.64 35.99 -31.83
N CYS A 117 -8.27 36.81 -30.85
CA CYS A 117 -8.94 38.05 -30.50
C CYS A 117 -7.91 39.16 -30.22
N PRO A 118 -8.18 40.42 -30.61
CA PRO A 118 -7.32 41.55 -30.21
C PRO A 118 -7.28 41.72 -28.69
N VAL A 119 -6.12 42.14 -28.17
CA VAL A 119 -5.92 42.54 -26.78
C VAL A 119 -6.10 44.06 -26.67
N PRO A 120 -6.97 44.57 -25.78
CA PRO A 120 -7.17 46.01 -25.59
C PRO A 120 -5.87 46.73 -25.16
N GLU A 121 -5.72 48.00 -25.54
CA GLU A 121 -4.50 48.78 -25.27
C GLU A 121 -4.12 48.86 -23.78
N GLY A 122 -5.08 48.75 -22.86
CA GLY A 122 -4.87 48.79 -21.40
C GLY A 122 -4.70 47.45 -20.69
N MET A 123 -4.69 46.32 -21.39
CA MET A 123 -4.55 44.98 -20.78
C MET A 123 -3.18 44.38 -21.10
N THR A 124 -2.52 43.78 -20.10
CA THR A 124 -1.23 43.08 -20.31
C THR A 124 -1.43 41.72 -21.00
N PHE A 125 -0.38 41.17 -21.59
CA PHE A 125 -0.49 39.84 -22.21
C PHE A 125 -0.73 38.75 -21.17
N GLU A 126 -0.15 38.90 -19.98
CA GLU A 126 -0.26 38.00 -18.83
C GLU A 126 -1.68 37.94 -18.28
N GLU A 127 -2.40 39.07 -18.24
CA GLU A 127 -3.81 39.11 -17.85
C GLU A 127 -4.72 38.47 -18.91
N ALA A 128 -4.39 38.65 -20.19
CA ALA A 128 -5.22 38.18 -21.29
C ALA A 128 -5.03 36.68 -21.58
N VAL A 129 -3.83 36.12 -21.37
CA VAL A 129 -3.46 34.78 -21.84
C VAL A 129 -4.22 33.63 -21.15
N VAL A 130 -4.85 33.86 -20.00
CA VAL A 130 -5.60 32.81 -19.27
C VAL A 130 -7.00 32.54 -19.82
N LEU A 131 -7.41 33.31 -20.84
CA LEU A 131 -8.76 33.31 -21.39
C LEU A 131 -9.02 32.33 -22.55
N PRO A 132 -8.13 32.11 -23.53
CA PRO A 132 -8.51 31.51 -24.81
C PRO A 132 -9.10 30.09 -24.74
N LEU A 133 -8.41 29.13 -24.10
CA LEU A 133 -8.88 27.75 -23.92
C LEU A 133 -10.16 27.74 -23.08
N ALA A 134 -10.20 28.50 -21.99
CA ALA A 134 -11.34 28.53 -21.07
C ALA A 134 -12.61 29.07 -21.75
N ILE A 135 -12.48 30.15 -22.53
CA ILE A 135 -13.59 30.70 -23.33
C ILE A 135 -14.04 29.70 -24.39
N SER A 136 -13.10 29.13 -25.15
CA SER A 136 -13.43 28.19 -26.22
C SER A 136 -14.16 26.96 -25.67
N THR A 137 -13.69 26.43 -24.54
CA THR A 137 -14.26 25.24 -23.88
C THR A 137 -15.65 25.53 -23.30
N ALA A 138 -15.81 26.65 -22.58
CA ALA A 138 -17.11 27.04 -22.03
C ALA A 138 -18.13 27.32 -23.14
N SER A 139 -17.73 28.06 -24.17
CA SER A 139 -18.61 28.43 -25.30
C SER A 139 -19.08 27.22 -26.08
N ALA A 140 -18.21 26.24 -26.33
CA ALA A 140 -18.56 25.02 -27.03
C ALA A 140 -19.63 24.19 -26.27
N GLY A 141 -19.54 24.08 -24.95
CA GLY A 141 -20.54 23.33 -24.20
C GLY A 141 -21.85 24.10 -23.96
N LEU A 142 -21.79 25.42 -23.79
CA LEU A 142 -22.97 26.24 -23.50
C LEU A 142 -23.82 26.52 -24.75
N TYR A 143 -23.20 26.87 -25.88
CA TYR A 143 -23.92 27.46 -27.02
C TYR A 143 -24.16 26.52 -28.19
N ASP A 144 -23.51 25.36 -28.21
CA ASP A 144 -23.73 24.39 -29.28
C ASP A 144 -25.19 23.89 -29.27
N PRO A 145 -25.93 24.01 -30.39
CA PRO A 145 -27.30 23.53 -30.52
C PRO A 145 -27.47 22.02 -30.24
N ALA A 146 -26.40 21.23 -30.42
CA ALA A 146 -26.40 19.80 -30.15
C ALA A 146 -26.23 19.47 -28.65
N ILE A 147 -25.75 20.41 -27.82
CA ILE A 147 -25.36 20.18 -26.41
C ILE A 147 -26.35 20.86 -25.44
N LEU A 148 -26.06 22.09 -24.96
CA LEU A 148 -26.91 22.83 -24.01
C LEU A 148 -27.75 23.93 -24.67
N ASN A 149 -27.35 24.41 -25.86
CA ASN A 149 -28.11 25.37 -26.68
C ASN A 149 -28.61 26.62 -25.93
N LEU A 150 -27.75 27.26 -25.13
CA LEU A 150 -28.09 28.53 -24.48
C LEU A 150 -28.19 29.65 -25.54
N PRO A 151 -29.00 30.70 -25.29
CA PRO A 151 -28.94 31.93 -26.08
C PRO A 151 -27.55 32.56 -26.02
N LEU A 152 -27.10 33.18 -27.10
CA LEU A 152 -25.82 33.92 -27.11
C LEU A 152 -25.83 35.03 -26.04
N PRO A 153 -24.67 35.32 -25.41
CA PRO A 153 -24.61 36.29 -24.32
C PRO A 153 -24.85 37.71 -24.85
N ASN A 154 -25.59 38.54 -24.10
CA ASN A 154 -25.81 39.93 -24.49
C ASN A 154 -24.53 40.77 -24.24
N PRO A 155 -23.89 41.35 -25.29
CA PRO A 155 -22.64 42.09 -25.14
C PRO A 155 -22.78 43.45 -24.44
N ASN A 156 -24.00 43.98 -24.27
CA ASN A 156 -24.29 45.26 -23.60
C ASN A 156 -25.27 45.08 -22.43
N PRO A 157 -24.85 44.56 -21.26
CA PRO A 157 -25.74 44.39 -20.13
C PRO A 157 -25.79 45.69 -19.30
N THR A 158 -26.92 46.41 -19.35
CA THR A 158 -27.29 47.38 -18.29
C THR A 158 -27.74 46.68 -16.99
N GLY A 159 -27.83 45.35 -17.03
CA GLY A 159 -28.21 44.43 -15.95
C GLY A 159 -28.37 43.00 -16.52
N TYR A 160 -28.58 42.00 -15.66
CA TYR A 160 -28.88 40.61 -16.06
C TYR A 160 -30.39 40.46 -16.41
N ASP A 161 -30.94 41.41 -17.17
CA ASP A 161 -32.34 41.80 -16.97
C ASP A 161 -33.39 40.95 -17.73
N GLU A 162 -33.00 40.16 -18.73
CA GLU A 162 -33.91 39.21 -19.38
C GLU A 162 -33.61 37.77 -18.94
N SER A 163 -34.20 37.37 -17.81
CA SER A 163 -34.12 36.00 -17.34
C SER A 163 -34.81 35.06 -18.33
N THR A 164 -34.12 34.00 -18.72
CA THR A 164 -34.68 32.90 -19.52
C THR A 164 -35.65 32.03 -18.73
N GLY A 165 -35.78 32.25 -17.42
CA GLY A 165 -36.58 31.42 -16.50
C GLY A 165 -36.02 30.01 -16.28
N LYS A 166 -34.86 29.69 -16.87
CA LYS A 166 -34.21 28.37 -16.81
C LYS A 166 -32.95 28.38 -15.96
N THR A 167 -32.67 27.27 -15.28
CA THR A 167 -31.45 27.06 -14.50
C THR A 167 -30.40 26.25 -15.24
N ILE A 168 -29.13 26.41 -14.87
CA ILE A 168 -28.04 25.54 -15.30
C ILE A 168 -27.17 25.18 -14.10
N LEU A 169 -26.78 23.90 -14.00
CA LEU A 169 -25.81 23.44 -13.01
C LEU A 169 -24.40 23.48 -13.61
N ILE A 170 -23.51 24.30 -13.04
CA ILE A 170 -22.09 24.33 -13.37
C ILE A 170 -21.30 23.66 -12.24
N TRP A 171 -20.81 22.45 -12.48
CA TRP A 171 -20.00 21.76 -11.48
C TRP A 171 -18.54 22.26 -11.53
N GLY A 172 -18.01 22.71 -10.39
CA GLY A 172 -16.63 23.21 -10.29
C GLY A 172 -16.44 24.67 -10.72
N GLY A 173 -17.34 25.56 -10.30
CA GLY A 173 -17.38 26.97 -10.72
C GLY A 173 -16.15 27.82 -10.41
N ALA A 174 -15.31 27.43 -9.44
CA ALA A 174 -14.08 28.14 -9.12
C ALA A 174 -12.87 27.71 -10.00
N SER A 175 -13.07 26.81 -10.97
CA SER A 175 -12.05 26.44 -11.96
C SER A 175 -11.92 27.49 -13.07
N SER A 176 -10.85 27.44 -13.87
CA SER A 176 -10.67 28.36 -15.01
C SER A 176 -11.84 28.31 -15.99
N VAL A 177 -12.24 27.10 -16.42
CA VAL A 177 -13.41 26.91 -17.31
C VAL A 177 -14.72 27.23 -16.58
N GLY A 178 -14.88 26.81 -15.32
CA GLY A 178 -16.10 27.04 -14.55
C GLY A 178 -16.40 28.52 -14.32
N ALA A 179 -15.37 29.33 -14.02
CA ALA A 179 -15.51 30.76 -13.80
C ALA A 179 -15.97 31.51 -15.06
N ILE A 180 -15.48 31.09 -16.23
CA ILE A 180 -15.92 31.62 -17.53
C ILE A 180 -17.34 31.14 -17.83
N ALA A 181 -17.64 29.86 -17.61
CA ALA A 181 -18.96 29.29 -17.84
C ALA A 181 -20.06 29.98 -17.00
N ILE A 182 -19.78 30.32 -15.74
CA ILE A 182 -20.73 31.08 -14.89
C ILE A 182 -21.07 32.44 -15.52
N GLN A 183 -20.04 33.20 -15.93
CA GLN A 183 -20.24 34.54 -16.48
C GLN A 183 -21.00 34.50 -17.80
N LEU A 184 -20.66 33.54 -18.66
CA LEU A 184 -21.32 33.33 -19.95
C LEU A 184 -22.78 32.89 -19.78
N ALA A 185 -23.04 31.92 -18.91
CA ALA A 185 -24.40 31.46 -18.63
C ALA A 185 -25.28 32.56 -18.01
N ALA A 186 -24.73 33.35 -17.08
CA ALA A 186 -25.42 34.49 -16.49
C ALA A 186 -25.69 35.59 -17.53
N ALA A 187 -24.73 35.89 -18.41
CA ALA A 187 -24.89 36.86 -19.51
C ALA A 187 -25.90 36.40 -20.58
N SER A 188 -26.15 35.10 -20.67
CA SER A 188 -27.21 34.49 -21.47
C SER A 188 -28.58 34.46 -20.76
N GLY A 189 -28.69 35.04 -19.57
CA GLY A 189 -29.94 35.11 -18.80
C GLY A 189 -30.31 33.82 -18.07
N ALA A 190 -29.40 32.86 -17.90
CA ALA A 190 -29.65 31.64 -17.14
C ALA A 190 -29.41 31.86 -15.63
N THR A 191 -30.24 31.24 -14.79
CA THR A 191 -30.01 31.19 -13.34
C THR A 191 -28.94 30.15 -13.04
N VAL A 192 -27.77 30.59 -12.60
CA VAL A 192 -26.60 29.71 -12.44
C VAL A 192 -26.57 29.10 -11.05
N ILE A 193 -26.58 27.76 -11.00
CA ILE A 193 -26.30 26.96 -9.81
C ILE A 193 -24.89 26.42 -9.96
N THR A 194 -24.03 26.56 -8.94
CA THR A 194 -22.65 26.10 -9.03
C THR A 194 -22.15 25.43 -7.76
N THR A 195 -21.07 24.66 -7.89
CA THR A 195 -20.31 24.13 -6.76
C THR A 195 -18.93 24.76 -6.64
N ALA A 196 -18.51 25.07 -5.41
CA ALA A 196 -17.19 25.60 -5.08
C ALA A 196 -16.86 25.36 -3.60
N SER A 197 -15.58 25.37 -3.22
CA SER A 197 -15.21 25.31 -1.80
C SER A 197 -15.67 26.58 -1.07
N PRO A 198 -15.97 26.55 0.24
CA PRO A 198 -16.51 27.70 0.97
C PRO A 198 -15.72 29.00 0.78
N ALA A 199 -14.39 28.91 0.76
CA ALA A 199 -13.50 30.06 0.54
C ALA A 199 -13.67 30.77 -0.83
N ASN A 200 -14.29 30.11 -1.81
CA ASN A 200 -14.51 30.63 -3.17
C ASN A 200 -15.98 31.00 -3.43
N HIS A 201 -16.87 30.91 -2.43
CA HIS A 201 -18.30 31.17 -2.64
C HIS A 201 -18.58 32.60 -3.07
N ASP A 202 -17.98 33.58 -2.41
CA ASP A 202 -18.17 34.99 -2.76
C ASP A 202 -17.57 35.32 -4.12
N PHE A 203 -16.45 34.68 -4.47
CA PHE A 203 -15.86 34.79 -5.80
C PHE A 203 -16.85 34.31 -6.87
N VAL A 204 -17.38 33.09 -6.78
CA VAL A 204 -18.29 32.58 -7.83
C VAL A 204 -19.66 33.30 -7.84
N ARG A 205 -20.13 33.83 -6.70
CA ARG A 205 -21.30 34.74 -6.67
C ARG A 205 -21.03 36.02 -7.44
N SER A 206 -19.85 36.62 -7.25
CA SER A 206 -19.44 37.84 -7.97
C SER A 206 -19.39 37.64 -9.49
N LEU A 207 -19.23 36.40 -9.95
CA LEU A 207 -19.25 36.03 -11.37
C LEU A 207 -20.66 35.89 -11.96
N GLY A 208 -21.70 35.85 -11.12
CA GLY A 208 -23.10 35.67 -11.56
C GLY A 208 -23.77 34.38 -11.06
N ALA A 209 -23.14 33.60 -10.17
CA ALA A 209 -23.80 32.43 -9.59
C ALA A 209 -24.91 32.82 -8.61
N SER A 210 -26.13 32.34 -8.85
CA SER A 210 -27.31 32.58 -8.00
C SER A 210 -27.33 31.66 -6.78
N HIS A 211 -26.94 30.38 -6.97
CA HIS A 211 -26.84 29.40 -5.89
C HIS A 211 -25.46 28.76 -5.87
N VAL A 212 -24.85 28.67 -4.69
CA VAL A 212 -23.51 28.13 -4.52
C VAL A 212 -23.51 27.09 -3.42
N PHE A 213 -23.02 25.89 -3.74
CA PHE A 213 -22.94 24.77 -2.81
C PHE A 213 -21.49 24.32 -2.58
N ASP A 214 -21.19 23.91 -1.35
CA ASP A 214 -19.91 23.24 -1.06
C ASP A 214 -19.92 21.82 -1.62
N TYR A 215 -19.07 21.56 -2.61
CA TYR A 215 -18.93 20.23 -3.21
C TYR A 215 -18.45 19.16 -2.21
N ARG A 216 -17.93 19.56 -1.04
CA ARG A 216 -17.51 18.65 0.04
C ARG A 216 -18.63 18.32 1.03
N SER A 217 -19.76 19.02 0.95
CA SER A 217 -20.89 18.77 1.84
C SER A 217 -21.49 17.39 1.56
N ALA A 218 -21.78 16.64 2.61
CA ALA A 218 -22.46 15.34 2.50
C ALA A 218 -23.89 15.46 1.93
N SER A 219 -24.50 16.65 2.01
CA SER A 219 -25.85 16.94 1.50
C SER A 219 -25.88 17.63 0.13
N VAL A 220 -24.72 17.85 -0.49
CA VAL A 220 -24.62 18.68 -1.70
C VAL A 220 -25.51 18.19 -2.84
N ILE A 221 -25.65 16.87 -2.98
CA ILE A 221 -26.49 16.25 -4.00
C ILE A 221 -27.96 16.56 -3.71
N GLU A 222 -28.42 16.31 -2.49
CA GLU A 222 -29.81 16.56 -2.09
C GLU A 222 -30.21 18.03 -2.19
N ASP A 223 -29.30 18.93 -1.80
CA ASP A 223 -29.54 20.37 -1.82
C ASP A 223 -29.62 20.91 -3.25
N ILE A 224 -28.75 20.43 -4.16
CA ILE A 224 -28.82 20.80 -5.58
C ILE A 224 -30.10 20.23 -6.23
N VAL A 225 -30.45 18.98 -5.95
CA VAL A 225 -31.68 18.36 -6.47
C VAL A 225 -32.92 19.13 -6.02
N ARG A 226 -32.95 19.64 -4.78
CA ARG A 226 -34.07 20.45 -4.28
C ARG A 226 -34.28 21.72 -5.09
N VAL A 227 -33.21 22.37 -5.55
CA VAL A 227 -33.29 23.58 -6.38
C VAL A 227 -33.61 23.24 -7.84
N LEU A 228 -33.03 22.18 -8.39
CA LEU A 228 -33.29 21.79 -9.78
C LEU A 228 -34.72 21.27 -10.00
N LYS A 229 -35.38 20.70 -8.97
CA LYS A 229 -36.77 20.25 -9.08
C LYS A 229 -37.80 21.38 -9.22
N THR A 230 -37.46 22.60 -8.84
CA THR A 230 -38.40 23.73 -8.80
C THR A 230 -38.33 24.63 -10.03
N THR A 231 -37.38 24.38 -10.94
CA THR A 231 -37.13 25.25 -12.10
C THR A 231 -36.77 24.42 -13.35
N PRO A 232 -37.27 24.78 -14.54
CA PRO A 232 -36.83 24.15 -15.77
C PRO A 232 -35.32 24.34 -15.97
N SER A 233 -34.58 23.30 -16.39
CA SER A 233 -33.13 23.35 -16.51
C SER A 233 -32.63 23.23 -17.96
N TYR A 234 -31.57 23.95 -18.32
CA TYR A 234 -30.79 23.71 -19.54
C TYR A 234 -30.00 22.40 -19.47
N GLY A 235 -29.59 22.00 -18.27
CA GLY A 235 -28.78 20.82 -18.03
C GLY A 235 -27.57 21.08 -17.14
N VAL A 236 -26.56 20.22 -17.28
CA VAL A 236 -25.36 20.21 -16.44
C VAL A 236 -24.13 20.49 -17.28
N PHE A 237 -23.30 21.44 -16.84
CA PHE A 237 -21.95 21.68 -17.35
C PHE A 237 -20.93 21.25 -16.28
N ASP A 238 -20.23 20.14 -16.49
CA ASP A 238 -19.15 19.68 -15.63
C ASP A 238 -17.80 20.27 -16.10
N ALA A 239 -17.31 21.28 -15.36
CA ALA A 239 -16.04 21.96 -15.64
C ALA A 239 -14.81 21.21 -15.09
N ILE A 240 -14.98 20.04 -14.46
CA ILE A 240 -13.90 19.26 -13.85
C ILE A 240 -13.63 17.97 -14.64
N GLY A 241 -14.69 17.23 -14.98
CA GLY A 241 -14.61 16.00 -15.79
C GLY A 241 -13.84 14.85 -15.15
N GLY A 242 -13.81 14.76 -13.81
CA GLY A 242 -13.16 13.68 -13.07
C GLY A 242 -14.19 12.73 -12.43
N ASP A 243 -13.74 11.59 -11.90
CA ASP A 243 -14.65 10.58 -11.34
C ASP A 243 -15.59 11.14 -10.26
N ALA A 244 -15.08 12.02 -9.39
CA ALA A 244 -15.89 12.63 -8.34
C ALA A 244 -16.96 13.60 -8.88
N SER A 245 -16.69 14.33 -9.96
CA SER A 245 -17.69 15.19 -10.58
C SER A 245 -18.69 14.37 -11.37
N PHE A 246 -18.26 13.30 -12.04
CA PHE A 246 -19.13 12.33 -12.68
C PHE A 246 -20.09 11.68 -11.68
N ASP A 247 -19.58 11.09 -10.59
CA ASP A 247 -20.42 10.38 -9.61
C ASP A 247 -21.45 11.34 -8.99
N ALA A 248 -21.04 12.57 -8.68
CA ALA A 248 -21.94 13.57 -8.11
C ALA A 248 -23.00 14.06 -9.12
N THR A 249 -22.61 14.38 -10.35
CA THR A 249 -23.54 14.84 -11.39
C THR A 249 -24.48 13.73 -11.84
N SER A 250 -24.00 12.49 -11.97
CA SER A 250 -24.86 11.31 -12.23
C SER A 250 -25.88 11.11 -11.11
N ALA A 251 -25.44 11.13 -9.84
CA ALA A 251 -26.35 10.97 -8.70
C ALA A 251 -27.41 12.07 -8.62
N ILE A 252 -27.08 13.30 -9.03
CA ILE A 252 -28.06 14.39 -9.15
C ILE A 252 -29.10 14.06 -10.23
N LEU A 253 -28.69 13.65 -11.42
CA LEU A 253 -29.60 13.30 -12.51
C LEU A 253 -30.48 12.10 -12.16
N ASP A 254 -29.91 11.05 -11.55
CA ASP A 254 -30.65 9.86 -11.12
C ASP A 254 -31.74 10.20 -10.09
N LYS A 255 -31.49 11.17 -9.21
CA LYS A 255 -32.48 11.65 -8.22
C LYS A 255 -33.52 12.62 -8.79
N LEU A 256 -33.21 13.28 -9.91
CA LEU A 256 -34.18 14.10 -10.64
C LEU A 256 -35.19 13.21 -11.37
N GLY A 257 -34.75 12.05 -11.87
CA GLY A 257 -35.62 11.10 -12.57
C GLY A 257 -36.00 11.55 -13.99
N GLU A 258 -35.34 12.59 -14.51
CA GLU A 258 -35.52 13.14 -15.86
C GLU A 258 -34.18 13.22 -16.58
N TYR A 259 -34.20 13.04 -17.90
CA TYR A 259 -33.01 13.22 -18.73
C TYR A 259 -32.72 14.71 -18.94
N LEU A 260 -31.56 15.17 -18.46
CA LEU A 260 -31.03 16.49 -18.75
C LEU A 260 -29.77 16.39 -19.62
N PRO A 261 -29.57 17.30 -20.58
CA PRO A 261 -28.33 17.34 -21.35
C PRO A 261 -27.11 17.60 -20.43
N VAL A 262 -26.01 16.89 -20.68
CA VAL A 262 -24.75 17.06 -19.94
C VAL A 262 -23.62 17.39 -20.89
N ALA A 263 -22.92 18.48 -20.59
CA ALA A 263 -21.63 18.86 -21.16
C ALA A 263 -20.54 18.59 -20.11
N THR A 264 -19.44 17.92 -20.46
CA THR A 264 -18.29 17.71 -19.56
C THR A 264 -16.95 17.93 -20.23
N VAL A 265 -16.03 18.66 -19.58
CA VAL A 265 -14.73 19.04 -20.16
C VAL A 265 -13.82 17.84 -20.48
N ILE A 266 -14.11 16.64 -19.96
CA ILE A 266 -13.36 15.40 -20.24
C ILE A 266 -14.34 14.31 -20.67
N ALA A 267 -14.02 13.62 -21.77
CA ALA A 267 -14.82 12.49 -22.24
C ALA A 267 -14.77 11.31 -21.25
N THR A 268 -15.93 10.78 -20.88
CA THR A 268 -16.07 9.60 -20.03
C THR A 268 -16.69 8.44 -20.80
N ASP A 269 -16.19 7.22 -20.56
CA ASP A 269 -16.81 5.98 -21.08
C ASP A 269 -17.96 5.50 -20.17
N ARG A 270 -18.12 6.13 -18.99
CA ARG A 270 -19.17 5.80 -18.02
C ARG A 270 -20.45 6.53 -18.42
N VAL A 271 -21.43 5.76 -18.88
CA VAL A 271 -22.74 6.26 -19.31
C VAL A 271 -23.81 5.56 -18.46
N THR A 272 -24.78 6.30 -17.95
CA THR A 272 -25.97 5.74 -17.28
C THR A 272 -27.23 6.06 -18.08
N ASP A 273 -28.39 5.52 -17.69
CA ASP A 273 -29.63 5.81 -18.39
C ASP A 273 -29.98 7.30 -18.40
N ASN A 274 -29.65 8.01 -17.31
CA ASN A 274 -29.91 9.44 -17.11
C ASN A 274 -28.69 10.33 -17.35
N TYR A 275 -27.47 9.78 -17.34
CA TYR A 275 -26.23 10.48 -17.65
C TYR A 275 -25.67 9.99 -18.99
N LYS A 276 -26.12 10.63 -20.08
CA LYS A 276 -25.59 10.42 -21.45
C LYS A 276 -24.95 11.71 -21.93
N PRO A 277 -23.66 11.95 -21.60
CA PRO A 277 -22.98 13.16 -22.03
C PRO A 277 -22.95 13.18 -23.55
N LYS A 278 -23.34 14.32 -24.12
CA LYS A 278 -23.31 14.47 -25.57
C LYS A 278 -21.92 14.92 -25.99
N TYR A 279 -21.32 14.12 -26.86
CA TYR A 279 -20.09 14.42 -27.57
C TYR A 279 -20.39 14.37 -29.06
N ASP A 280 -19.70 15.16 -29.89
CA ASP A 280 -19.78 14.97 -31.33
C ASP A 280 -19.30 13.55 -31.68
N LYS A 281 -20.21 12.72 -32.25
CA LYS A 281 -19.97 11.31 -32.61
C LYS A 281 -18.81 11.11 -33.58
N ARG A 282 -18.35 12.15 -34.28
CA ARG A 282 -17.24 12.08 -35.23
C ARG A 282 -15.88 12.37 -34.59
N VAL A 283 -15.84 12.65 -33.29
CA VAL A 283 -14.60 12.90 -32.55
C VAL A 283 -14.59 12.07 -31.27
N ARG A 284 -14.18 10.80 -31.40
CA ARG A 284 -13.99 9.90 -30.26
C ARG A 284 -12.78 10.25 -29.38
N TYR A 285 -12.00 11.30 -29.70
CA TYR A 285 -10.64 11.46 -29.15
C TYR A 285 -10.23 12.89 -28.76
N ALA A 286 -11.14 13.84 -28.55
CA ALA A 286 -10.77 15.12 -27.97
C ALA A 286 -11.90 15.70 -27.11
N ASN A 287 -11.52 16.52 -26.14
CA ASN A 287 -12.39 17.13 -25.14
C ASN A 287 -13.41 18.09 -25.79
N LEU A 288 -14.37 18.58 -24.99
CA LEU A 288 -15.50 19.42 -25.42
C LEU A 288 -15.13 20.74 -26.14
N SER A 289 -13.84 21.06 -26.30
CA SER A 289 -13.28 22.15 -27.09
C SER A 289 -13.45 22.01 -28.62
N LEU A 290 -14.01 20.88 -29.08
CA LEU A 290 -14.05 20.48 -30.50
C LEU A 290 -15.12 21.11 -31.38
N THR A 291 -16.25 21.53 -30.84
CA THR A 291 -17.32 22.07 -31.69
C THR A 291 -17.04 23.46 -32.25
N ALA A 292 -15.97 24.12 -31.77
CA ALA A 292 -15.41 25.31 -32.39
C ALA A 292 -14.76 25.08 -33.76
N TYR A 293 -14.41 23.83 -34.09
CA TYR A 293 -13.59 23.52 -35.26
C TYR A 293 -14.38 23.07 -36.49
N ARG A 294 -15.65 22.69 -36.33
CA ARG A 294 -16.47 22.17 -37.43
C ARG A 294 -17.76 22.95 -37.53
N THR A 295 -17.79 23.86 -38.49
CA THR A 295 -18.93 23.99 -39.39
C THR A 295 -18.61 25.02 -40.47
N ASP A 296 -18.58 24.55 -41.72
CA ASP A 296 -18.83 25.40 -42.89
C ASP A 296 -20.26 26.01 -42.88
N ASN A 297 -21.05 25.66 -41.86
CA ASN A 297 -22.43 26.07 -41.60
C ASN A 297 -22.68 26.64 -40.17
N ALA A 298 -21.68 27.18 -39.45
CA ALA A 298 -21.94 27.99 -38.24
C ALA A 298 -21.99 29.45 -38.67
N PRO A 299 -23.16 30.10 -38.69
CA PRO A 299 -23.24 31.51 -39.07
C PRO A 299 -22.65 32.47 -38.02
N ALA A 300 -21.94 32.03 -36.97
CA ALA A 300 -21.72 32.91 -35.80
C ALA A 300 -20.49 32.65 -34.89
N MET A 301 -19.54 31.76 -35.22
CA MET A 301 -18.45 31.45 -34.28
C MET A 301 -17.22 32.40 -34.30
N PRO A 302 -16.79 32.97 -35.45
CA PRO A 302 -15.77 34.04 -35.46
C PRO A 302 -16.21 35.27 -34.65
N SER A 303 -17.52 35.55 -34.65
CA SER A 303 -18.13 36.60 -33.83
C SER A 303 -18.28 36.22 -32.36
N LEU A 304 -18.19 34.94 -31.98
CA LEU A 304 -18.42 34.49 -30.60
C LEU A 304 -17.21 34.69 -29.71
N LEU A 305 -16.00 34.26 -30.13
CA LEU A 305 -14.78 34.54 -29.35
C LEU A 305 -14.57 36.05 -29.26
N GLU A 306 -14.83 36.79 -30.34
CA GLU A 306 -14.71 38.25 -30.36
C GLU A 306 -15.80 38.94 -29.52
N ALA A 307 -17.06 38.52 -29.58
CA ALA A 307 -18.12 39.06 -28.73
C ALA A 307 -17.93 38.71 -27.25
N VAL A 308 -17.42 37.51 -26.94
CA VAL A 308 -17.14 37.07 -25.59
C VAL A 308 -15.90 37.77 -25.04
N CYS A 309 -14.83 37.88 -25.81
CA CYS A 309 -13.67 38.68 -25.44
C CYS A 309 -14.05 40.15 -25.29
N HIS A 310 -14.87 40.71 -26.19
CA HIS A 310 -15.41 42.06 -26.04
C HIS A 310 -16.24 42.18 -24.75
N PHE A 311 -17.05 41.19 -24.38
CA PHE A 311 -17.77 41.16 -23.10
C PHE A 311 -16.81 41.16 -21.89
N PHE A 312 -15.75 40.36 -21.92
CA PHE A 312 -14.74 40.34 -20.85
C PHE A 312 -13.91 41.63 -20.78
N PHE A 313 -13.57 42.20 -21.93
CA PHE A 313 -12.73 43.38 -22.06
C PHE A 313 -13.48 44.70 -21.85
N SER A 314 -14.75 44.80 -22.27
CA SER A 314 -15.59 45.99 -22.10
C SER A 314 -16.09 46.15 -20.66
N ALA A 315 -16.36 45.05 -19.97
CA ALA A 315 -16.96 45.07 -18.64
C ALA A 315 -15.96 45.20 -17.47
N LYS A 316 -14.63 45.28 -17.74
CA LYS A 316 -13.55 45.19 -16.72
C LYS A 316 -13.80 44.05 -15.71
N ARG A 317 -14.43 42.96 -16.14
CA ARG A 317 -14.80 41.84 -15.26
C ARG A 317 -13.56 40.99 -15.00
N LYS A 318 -13.33 40.66 -13.73
CA LYS A 318 -12.10 40.00 -13.27
C LYS A 318 -11.91 38.67 -14.03
N PRO A 319 -10.85 38.52 -14.84
CA PRO A 319 -10.41 37.20 -15.28
C PRO A 319 -10.24 36.33 -14.04
N GLY A 320 -10.77 35.11 -14.05
CA GLY A 320 -10.76 34.25 -12.88
C GLY A 320 -9.35 34.14 -12.30
N LEU A 321 -9.22 34.42 -11.00
CA LEU A 321 -8.03 34.30 -10.16
C LEU A 321 -6.68 34.32 -10.91
N VAL A 322 -6.25 35.48 -11.40
CA VAL A 322 -4.82 35.71 -11.66
C VAL A 322 -4.11 35.67 -10.31
N ARG A 323 -3.51 34.53 -9.95
CA ARG A 323 -2.45 34.53 -8.93
C ARG A 323 -1.19 35.04 -9.61
N THR A 324 -1.05 36.35 -9.73
CA THR A 324 0.29 36.95 -9.78
C THR A 324 0.96 36.63 -8.45
N MET A 325 2.11 35.98 -8.48
CA MET A 325 2.97 35.93 -7.30
C MET A 325 3.57 37.33 -7.11
N THR A 326 2.93 38.15 -6.29
CA THR A 326 3.54 39.31 -5.64
C THR A 326 4.01 38.90 -4.25
N ASP A 327 5.13 39.45 -3.80
CA ASP A 327 5.65 39.29 -2.44
C ASP A 327 4.82 40.10 -1.42
N ALA A 328 5.19 39.95 -0.15
CA ALA A 328 4.32 40.22 1.00
C ALA A 328 4.16 41.70 1.42
N GLU A 329 4.64 42.69 0.67
CA GLU A 329 4.69 44.09 1.16
C GLU A 329 4.03 45.16 0.27
N GLY A 330 3.46 44.80 -0.89
CA GLY A 330 2.39 45.58 -1.54
C GLY A 330 2.68 47.02 -1.96
N ASN A 331 3.78 47.31 -2.70
CA ASN A 331 3.94 48.60 -3.40
C ASN A 331 4.60 48.47 -4.78
N THR A 332 4.10 49.29 -5.73
CA THR A 332 4.47 49.33 -7.15
C THR A 332 5.43 50.49 -7.45
N THR A 333 6.57 50.28 -8.11
CA THR A 333 7.32 51.36 -8.81
C THR A 333 8.13 50.83 -10.01
N ILE A 334 8.06 51.58 -11.11
CA ILE A 334 8.63 51.30 -12.44
C ILE A 334 10.04 51.94 -12.53
N VAL A 335 11.13 51.18 -12.72
CA VAL A 335 12.43 51.69 -13.26
C VAL A 335 13.24 50.56 -13.94
N GLU A 336 13.90 50.93 -15.04
CA GLU A 336 14.77 50.18 -15.94
C GLU A 336 16.07 49.58 -15.31
N GLY A 337 16.43 48.39 -15.82
CA GLY A 337 17.78 47.97 -16.22
C GLY A 337 18.98 48.01 -15.25
N GLN A 338 19.23 46.93 -14.51
CA GLN A 338 20.48 46.11 -14.65
C GLN A 338 20.47 44.85 -13.78
N GLU A 339 20.86 43.74 -14.42
CA GLU A 339 21.28 42.43 -13.91
C GLU A 339 20.47 41.82 -12.75
N CYS A 340 19.34 41.22 -13.14
CA CYS A 340 18.59 40.34 -12.27
C CYS A 340 19.40 39.07 -11.96
N ARG A 341 19.53 38.77 -10.66
CA ARG A 341 20.18 37.59 -10.07
C ARG A 341 19.40 36.27 -10.36
N HIS A 342 19.04 36.04 -11.61
CA HIS A 342 18.45 34.78 -12.09
C HIS A 342 19.49 33.75 -12.51
N ARG A 343 20.71 33.83 -11.99
CA ARG A 343 21.40 32.60 -11.65
C ARG A 343 20.86 32.18 -10.29
N ALA A 344 19.79 31.40 -10.30
CA ALA A 344 19.63 30.42 -9.25
C ALA A 344 20.89 29.55 -9.30
N THR A 345 21.91 29.91 -8.52
CA THR A 345 22.55 28.86 -7.72
C THR A 345 21.39 28.20 -7.01
N ILE A 346 21.05 27.00 -7.45
CA ILE A 346 20.18 26.07 -6.76
C ILE A 346 20.55 26.17 -5.28
N SER A 347 19.78 26.92 -4.48
CA SER A 347 19.94 26.82 -3.03
C SER A 347 19.28 25.50 -2.69
N LEU A 348 20.12 24.57 -2.22
CA LEU A 348 19.74 23.27 -1.70
C LEU A 348 19.00 23.42 -0.36
N GLU A 349 18.04 24.33 -0.26
CA GLU A 349 17.19 24.43 0.92
C GLU A 349 15.96 23.54 0.77
N PRO A 350 15.74 22.58 1.68
CA PRO A 350 14.71 21.58 1.52
C PRO A 350 13.31 22.21 1.59
N CYS A 351 12.53 21.97 0.53
CA CYS A 351 11.09 22.20 0.39
C CYS A 351 10.35 22.13 1.74
N GLN A 352 9.71 23.22 2.16
CA GLN A 352 9.06 23.31 3.48
C GLN A 352 7.86 22.36 3.63
N ASP A 353 7.09 22.12 2.56
CA ASP A 353 6.00 21.15 2.57
C ASP A 353 6.54 19.71 2.63
N CYS A 354 7.63 19.42 1.90
CA CYS A 354 8.35 18.16 1.99
C CYS A 354 8.94 17.93 3.39
N LYS A 355 9.37 19.01 4.07
CA LYS A 355 9.83 18.98 5.47
C LYS A 355 8.67 18.76 6.46
N ARG A 356 7.48 19.33 6.18
CA ARG A 356 6.25 19.08 6.95
C ARG A 356 5.74 17.65 6.77
N GLU A 357 5.73 17.13 5.55
CA GLU A 357 5.37 15.73 5.25
C GLU A 357 6.36 14.75 5.86
N SER A 358 7.67 15.00 5.70
CA SER A 358 8.73 14.25 6.38
C SER A 358 8.51 14.23 7.90
N SER A 359 8.22 15.38 8.50
CA SER A 359 7.93 15.48 9.94
C SER A 359 6.65 14.73 10.34
N GLN A 360 5.60 14.76 9.51
CA GLN A 360 4.36 14.01 9.75
C GLN A 360 4.57 12.50 9.64
N ARG A 361 5.35 12.03 8.66
CA ARG A 361 5.75 10.62 8.50
C ARG A 361 6.56 10.14 9.70
N VAL A 362 7.54 10.91 10.17
CA VAL A 362 8.33 10.60 11.38
C VAL A 362 7.43 10.53 12.62
N ARG A 363 6.52 11.49 12.80
CA ARG A 363 5.56 11.50 13.93
C ARG A 363 4.63 10.29 13.89
N TYR A 364 4.10 9.93 12.72
CA TYR A 364 3.30 8.73 12.54
C TYR A 364 4.08 7.48 12.96
N ARG A 365 5.32 7.34 12.46
CA ARG A 365 6.16 6.16 12.74
C ARG A 365 6.42 5.97 14.23
N TRP A 366 6.84 7.04 14.92
CA TRP A 366 7.04 6.97 16.37
C TRP A 366 5.75 6.68 17.12
N ARG A 367 4.60 7.18 16.64
CA ARG A 367 3.30 6.86 17.21
C ARG A 367 2.95 5.38 17.06
N ILE A 368 3.22 4.75 15.91
CA ILE A 368 3.07 3.30 15.71
C ILE A 368 4.03 2.52 16.61
N ILE A 369 5.32 2.87 16.62
CA ILE A 369 6.33 2.16 17.42
C ILE A 369 5.96 2.20 18.91
N LEU A 370 5.73 3.40 19.46
CA LEU A 370 5.37 3.58 20.87
C LEU A 370 4.03 2.92 21.21
N GLY A 371 3.09 2.91 20.26
CA GLY A 371 1.78 2.30 20.45
C GLY A 371 1.79 0.76 20.43
N LEU A 372 2.72 0.15 19.68
CA LEU A 372 2.77 -1.30 19.47
C LEU A 372 3.87 -2.01 20.27
N VAL A 373 4.80 -1.28 20.91
CA VAL A 373 5.90 -1.90 21.67
C VAL A 373 5.38 -2.77 22.83
N LEU A 374 4.34 -2.33 23.55
CA LEU A 374 3.76 -3.09 24.66
C LEU A 374 3.08 -4.40 24.23
N PRO A 375 2.12 -4.40 23.26
CA PRO A 375 1.53 -5.66 22.79
C PRO A 375 2.57 -6.60 22.17
N PHE A 376 3.57 -6.05 21.46
CA PHE A 376 4.67 -6.84 20.92
C PHE A 376 5.51 -7.49 22.04
N ALA A 377 5.88 -6.72 23.07
CA ALA A 377 6.67 -7.22 24.19
C ALA A 377 5.94 -8.32 24.96
N ILE A 378 4.63 -8.19 25.18
CA ILE A 378 3.82 -9.25 25.82
C ILE A 378 3.86 -10.52 25.00
N SER A 379 3.62 -10.42 23.69
CA SER A 379 3.62 -11.59 22.80
C SER A 379 4.98 -12.29 22.78
N ALA A 380 6.08 -11.53 22.72
CA ALA A 380 7.43 -12.08 22.71
C ALA A 380 7.85 -12.68 24.07
N LEU A 381 7.43 -12.06 25.18
CA LEU A 381 7.75 -12.52 26.53
C LEU A 381 7.01 -13.82 26.88
N ASP A 382 5.72 -13.93 26.55
CA ASP A 382 4.87 -15.09 26.89
C ASP A 382 5.41 -16.42 26.29
N VAL A 383 6.05 -16.36 25.12
CA VAL A 383 6.62 -17.53 24.45
C VAL A 383 7.82 -18.10 25.22
N THR A 384 8.61 -17.25 25.87
CA THR A 384 9.95 -17.62 26.37
C THR A 384 10.07 -17.67 27.88
N ILE A 385 9.26 -16.88 28.60
CA ILE A 385 9.33 -16.75 30.07
C ILE A 385 9.05 -18.05 30.82
N ILE A 386 8.27 -18.95 30.22
CA ILE A 386 7.79 -20.18 30.87
C ILE A 386 8.76 -21.35 30.73
N ALA A 387 9.72 -21.27 29.81
CA ALA A 387 10.71 -22.33 29.60
C ALA A 387 11.48 -22.69 30.88
N THR A 388 11.80 -21.69 31.72
CA THR A 388 12.50 -21.90 33.00
C THR A 388 11.60 -22.29 34.17
N ALA A 389 10.29 -22.06 34.04
CA ALA A 389 9.30 -22.34 35.08
C ALA A 389 8.65 -23.73 34.91
N LEU A 390 8.78 -24.36 33.73
CA LEU A 390 8.07 -25.58 33.34
C LEU A 390 8.12 -26.72 34.38
N PRO A 391 9.30 -27.11 34.89
CA PRO A 391 9.41 -28.24 35.81
C PRO A 391 8.67 -27.97 37.13
N TRP A 392 8.74 -26.73 37.61
CA TRP A 392 8.09 -26.28 38.85
C TRP A 392 6.57 -26.26 38.70
N ILE A 393 6.07 -25.78 37.56
CA ILE A 393 4.64 -25.80 37.26
C ILE A 393 4.16 -27.25 37.25
N ALA A 394 4.82 -28.14 36.51
CA ALA A 394 4.36 -29.52 36.39
C ALA A 394 4.43 -30.30 37.71
N ALA A 395 5.41 -29.99 38.57
CA ALA A 395 5.53 -30.56 39.92
C ALA A 395 4.39 -30.12 40.84
N ASP A 396 4.02 -28.84 40.85
CA ASP A 396 2.94 -28.31 41.70
C ASP A 396 1.55 -28.88 41.37
N PHE A 397 1.35 -29.39 40.15
CA PHE A 397 0.12 -30.04 39.71
C PHE A 397 0.17 -31.58 39.80
N ASP A 398 1.29 -32.16 40.25
CA ASP A 398 1.51 -33.63 40.25
C ASP A 398 1.30 -34.26 38.86
N ARG A 399 1.75 -33.55 37.81
CA ARG A 399 1.59 -33.91 36.40
C ARG A 399 2.89 -33.73 35.62
N VAL A 400 4.01 -34.12 36.22
CA VAL A 400 5.35 -34.03 35.60
C VAL A 400 5.39 -34.76 34.25
N THR A 401 4.72 -35.91 34.12
CA THR A 401 4.62 -36.65 32.85
C THR A 401 3.91 -35.87 31.73
N GLN A 402 3.15 -34.83 32.06
CA GLN A 402 2.42 -34.00 31.12
C GLN A 402 3.04 -32.60 30.94
N LEU A 403 4.29 -32.37 31.38
CA LEU A 403 4.93 -31.05 31.29
C LEU A 403 4.92 -30.46 29.88
N ASN A 404 5.09 -31.33 28.86
CA ASN A 404 5.14 -30.92 27.46
C ASN A 404 3.84 -30.27 26.98
N TRP A 405 2.69 -30.64 27.58
CA TRP A 405 1.39 -30.07 27.24
C TRP A 405 1.25 -28.60 27.60
N ILE A 406 2.01 -28.10 28.58
CA ILE A 406 1.98 -26.68 28.98
C ILE A 406 2.50 -25.78 27.85
N ILE A 407 3.49 -26.25 27.09
CA ILE A 407 4.02 -25.56 25.89
C ILE A 407 3.18 -25.92 24.66
N ALA A 408 2.84 -27.20 24.48
CA ALA A 408 2.13 -27.66 23.30
C ALA A 408 0.73 -27.03 23.16
N ALA A 409 -0.02 -26.85 24.26
CA ALA A 409 -1.33 -26.20 24.22
C ALA A 409 -1.27 -24.76 23.70
N PHE A 410 -0.24 -24.01 24.10
CA PHE A 410 0.00 -22.65 23.60
C PHE A 410 0.45 -22.67 22.14
N ASN A 411 1.45 -23.49 21.79
CA ASN A 411 2.00 -23.53 20.43
C ASN A 411 0.97 -24.02 19.41
N LEU A 412 0.18 -25.04 19.74
CA LEU A 412 -0.84 -25.60 18.86
C LEU A 412 -1.88 -24.53 18.50
N THR A 413 -2.44 -23.82 19.48
CA THR A 413 -3.40 -22.76 19.17
C THR A 413 -2.74 -21.54 18.56
N ALA A 414 -1.49 -21.24 18.91
CA ALA A 414 -0.76 -20.13 18.32
C ALA A 414 -0.50 -20.32 16.82
N VAL A 415 -0.25 -21.55 16.35
CA VAL A 415 -0.02 -21.83 14.93
C VAL A 415 -1.32 -21.82 14.14
N VAL A 416 -2.33 -22.52 14.65
CA VAL A 416 -3.52 -22.86 13.86
C VAL A 416 -4.44 -21.65 13.64
N PHE A 417 -4.45 -20.68 14.56
CA PHE A 417 -5.32 -19.50 14.48
C PHE A 417 -4.69 -18.30 13.75
N ILE A 418 -3.46 -18.40 13.24
CA ILE A 418 -2.78 -17.31 12.50
C ILE A 418 -3.64 -16.80 11.31
N PRO A 419 -4.16 -17.66 10.42
CA PRO A 419 -4.93 -17.20 9.26
C PRO A 419 -6.28 -16.57 9.63
N LEU A 420 -6.90 -17.01 10.74
CA LEU A 420 -8.11 -16.40 11.28
C LEU A 420 -7.88 -14.91 11.56
N TRP A 421 -6.78 -14.58 12.23
CA TRP A 421 -6.48 -13.21 12.59
C TRP A 421 -6.16 -12.32 11.40
N GLY A 422 -5.55 -12.88 10.35
CA GLY A 422 -5.38 -12.19 9.06
C GLY A 422 -6.73 -11.73 8.48
N GLN A 423 -7.71 -12.63 8.42
CA GLN A 423 -9.05 -12.31 7.91
C GLN A 423 -9.81 -11.36 8.85
N MET A 424 -9.72 -11.56 10.16
CA MET A 424 -10.35 -10.67 11.15
C MET A 424 -9.79 -9.25 11.06
N ALA A 425 -8.49 -9.08 10.79
CA ALA A 425 -7.87 -7.78 10.60
C ALA A 425 -8.43 -7.03 9.39
N ASP A 426 -8.73 -7.75 8.30
CA ASP A 426 -9.29 -7.16 7.08
C ASP A 426 -10.78 -6.83 7.24
N ILE A 427 -11.55 -7.74 7.86
CA ILE A 427 -12.99 -7.54 8.10
C ILE A 427 -13.22 -6.45 9.15
N PHE A 428 -12.71 -6.57 10.37
CA PHE A 428 -13.06 -5.67 11.48
C PHE A 428 -12.13 -4.45 11.61
N GLY A 429 -11.08 -4.39 10.80
CA GLY A 429 -10.04 -3.35 10.86
C GLY A 429 -9.00 -3.61 11.94
N ARG A 430 -7.86 -2.91 11.85
CA ARG A 430 -6.68 -3.24 12.67
C ARG A 430 -6.88 -3.02 14.16
N HIS A 431 -7.57 -1.94 14.53
CA HIS A 431 -7.76 -1.55 15.93
C HIS A 431 -8.59 -2.56 16.73
N SER A 432 -9.75 -2.95 16.20
CA SER A 432 -10.65 -3.91 16.87
C SER A 432 -9.97 -5.27 17.03
N THR A 433 -9.25 -5.70 15.99
CA THR A 433 -8.59 -7.00 15.98
C THR A 433 -7.42 -7.06 16.96
N ILE A 434 -6.54 -6.06 17.01
CA ILE A 434 -5.44 -6.06 17.99
C ILE A 434 -5.95 -5.99 19.43
N GLN A 435 -7.02 -5.23 19.70
CA GLN A 435 -7.65 -5.19 21.02
C GLN A 435 -8.22 -6.55 21.43
N ALA A 436 -8.90 -7.25 20.51
CA ALA A 436 -9.40 -8.60 20.74
C ALA A 436 -8.26 -9.58 21.07
N CYS A 437 -7.15 -9.52 20.33
CA CYS A 437 -5.98 -10.36 20.58
C CYS A 437 -5.37 -10.13 21.97
N MET A 438 -5.24 -8.86 22.38
CA MET A 438 -4.73 -8.49 23.70
C MET A 438 -5.66 -8.94 24.82
N ILE A 439 -6.96 -8.71 24.67
CA ILE A 439 -7.97 -9.14 25.65
C ILE A 439 -7.96 -10.66 25.83
N LEU A 440 -7.91 -11.43 24.73
CA LEU A 440 -7.81 -12.89 24.81
C LEU A 440 -6.56 -13.36 25.53
N THR A 441 -5.43 -12.69 25.29
CA THR A 441 -4.16 -13.02 25.97
C THR A 441 -4.21 -12.68 27.45
N LEU A 442 -4.82 -11.55 27.82
CA LEU A 442 -5.04 -11.16 29.21
C LEU A 442 -5.96 -12.13 29.95
N ILE A 443 -7.04 -12.58 29.30
CA ILE A 443 -7.95 -13.58 29.87
C ILE A 443 -7.21 -14.90 30.08
N GLY A 444 -6.46 -15.37 29.08
CA GLY A 444 -5.67 -16.60 29.18
C GLY A 444 -4.61 -16.52 30.28
N GLY A 445 -3.87 -15.41 30.36
CA GLY A 445 -2.87 -15.18 31.40
C GLY A 445 -3.48 -15.07 32.80
N GLY A 446 -4.66 -14.47 32.92
CA GLY A 446 -5.41 -14.37 34.17
C GLY A 446 -5.86 -15.75 34.67
N ILE A 447 -6.37 -16.59 33.76
CA ILE A 447 -6.71 -17.99 34.04
C ILE A 447 -5.47 -18.74 34.51
N CYS A 448 -4.35 -18.65 33.80
CA CYS A 448 -3.11 -19.35 34.18
C CYS A 448 -2.60 -18.91 35.56
N THR A 449 -2.65 -17.60 35.85
CA THR A 449 -2.23 -17.04 37.14
C THR A 449 -3.11 -17.54 38.29
N GLY A 450 -4.44 -17.57 38.06
CA GLY A 450 -5.43 -17.91 39.07
C GLY A 450 -5.77 -19.40 39.18
N THR A 451 -5.14 -20.28 38.40
CA THR A 451 -5.52 -21.70 38.36
C THR A 451 -5.22 -22.39 39.71
N PRO A 452 -6.21 -23.09 40.30
CA PRO A 452 -6.01 -23.95 41.47
C PRO A 452 -5.15 -25.18 41.14
N TYR A 453 -4.35 -25.67 42.09
CA TYR A 453 -3.42 -26.79 41.88
C TYR A 453 -4.08 -28.12 41.47
N ASN A 454 -5.39 -28.30 41.72
CA ASN A 454 -6.14 -29.49 41.31
C ASN A 454 -6.69 -29.41 39.87
N ALA A 455 -6.54 -28.28 39.19
CA ALA A 455 -7.19 -28.00 37.91
C ALA A 455 -6.19 -27.84 36.75
N PHE A 456 -5.35 -28.85 36.51
CA PHE A 456 -4.39 -28.84 35.39
C PHE A 456 -5.02 -28.53 34.02
N PRO A 457 -6.22 -29.04 33.66
CA PRO A 457 -6.87 -28.69 32.40
C PRO A 457 -7.22 -27.21 32.27
N MET A 458 -7.50 -26.51 33.38
CA MET A 458 -7.78 -25.08 33.38
C MET A 458 -6.53 -24.26 33.03
N LEU A 459 -5.36 -24.70 33.51
CA LEU A 459 -4.08 -24.12 33.11
C LEU A 459 -3.87 -24.30 31.60
N LEU A 460 -4.06 -25.51 31.07
CA LEU A 460 -3.93 -25.78 29.63
C LEU A 460 -4.91 -24.96 28.79
N PHE A 461 -6.15 -24.78 29.25
CA PHE A 461 -7.14 -23.92 28.60
C PHE A 461 -6.70 -22.44 28.59
N GLY A 462 -6.16 -21.94 29.71
CA GLY A 462 -5.58 -20.60 29.77
C GLY A 462 -4.42 -20.43 28.77
N ARG A 463 -3.56 -21.44 28.65
CA ARG A 463 -2.45 -21.46 27.67
C ARG A 463 -2.94 -21.48 26.24
N ALA A 464 -3.99 -22.25 25.97
CA ALA A 464 -4.64 -22.29 24.67
C ALA A 464 -5.19 -20.91 24.27
N LEU A 465 -5.88 -20.21 25.19
CA LEU A 465 -6.39 -18.84 24.95
C LEU A 465 -5.26 -17.82 24.74
N GLN A 466 -4.18 -17.90 25.52
CA GLN A 466 -2.98 -17.07 25.29
C GLN A 466 -2.40 -17.32 23.90
N GLY A 467 -2.30 -18.58 23.46
CA GLY A 467 -1.80 -18.91 22.13
C GLY A 467 -2.64 -18.29 21.01
N ILE A 468 -3.98 -18.36 21.12
CA ILE A 468 -4.89 -17.70 20.16
C ILE A 468 -4.63 -16.20 20.10
N GLY A 469 -4.54 -15.51 21.25
CA GLY A 469 -4.33 -14.07 21.29
C GLY A 469 -2.94 -13.63 20.81
N CYS A 470 -1.88 -14.35 21.21
CA CYS A 470 -0.50 -14.07 20.80
C CYS A 470 -0.27 -14.25 19.30
N ALA A 471 -0.89 -15.25 18.68
CA ALA A 471 -0.86 -15.44 17.23
C ALA A 471 -1.36 -14.21 16.48
N GLY A 472 -2.53 -13.72 16.88
CA GLY A 472 -3.15 -12.56 16.27
C GLY A 472 -2.40 -11.26 16.52
N MET A 473 -1.79 -11.09 17.70
CA MET A 473 -0.96 -9.93 17.97
C MET A 473 0.18 -9.80 16.96
N ASN A 474 0.94 -10.87 16.72
CA ASN A 474 2.07 -10.81 15.80
C ASN A 474 1.65 -10.49 14.35
N VAL A 475 0.56 -11.12 13.88
CA VAL A 475 0.01 -10.89 12.54
C VAL A 475 -0.45 -9.45 12.39
N VAL A 476 -1.24 -8.95 13.34
CA VAL A 476 -1.85 -7.62 13.26
C VAL A 476 -0.78 -6.53 13.47
N ILE A 477 0.19 -6.72 14.36
CA ILE A 477 1.32 -5.79 14.53
C ILE A 477 2.11 -5.66 13.22
N ARG A 478 2.47 -6.79 12.59
CA ARG A 478 3.18 -6.77 11.31
C ARG A 478 2.34 -6.09 10.22
N ALA A 479 1.05 -6.38 10.15
CA ALA A 479 0.13 -5.74 9.20
C ALA A 479 0.03 -4.22 9.43
N ILE A 480 -0.09 -3.76 10.68
CA ILE A 480 -0.15 -2.33 11.03
C ILE A 480 1.15 -1.61 10.65
N VAL A 481 2.30 -2.22 10.90
CA VAL A 481 3.61 -1.62 10.55
C VAL A 481 3.76 -1.48 9.04
N ALA A 482 3.22 -2.43 8.28
CA ALA A 482 3.24 -2.40 6.81
C ALA A 482 2.15 -1.49 6.20
N ASP A 483 1.10 -1.17 6.96
CA ASP A 483 0.00 -0.33 6.51
C ASP A 483 0.45 1.13 6.35
N LYS A 484 -0.05 1.77 5.29
CA LYS A 484 0.19 3.17 4.91
C LYS A 484 1.64 3.56 4.58
N VAL A 485 2.68 2.90 5.08
CA VAL A 485 4.09 3.26 4.81
C VAL A 485 4.64 2.74 3.46
N SER A 486 5.77 3.29 2.99
CA SER A 486 6.49 2.74 1.83
C SER A 486 7.18 1.40 2.17
N LEU A 487 7.51 0.55 1.19
CA LEU A 487 8.24 -0.71 1.44
C LEU A 487 9.59 -0.46 2.15
N ARG A 488 10.23 0.67 1.85
CA ARG A 488 11.48 1.09 2.47
C ARG A 488 11.27 1.47 3.95
N GLU A 489 10.24 2.25 4.24
CA GLU A 489 9.91 2.65 5.61
C GLU A 489 9.43 1.46 6.47
N ASP A 490 8.67 0.55 5.86
CA ASP A 490 8.28 -0.73 6.46
C ASP A 490 9.51 -1.54 6.86
N ALA A 491 10.49 -1.64 5.94
CA ALA A 491 11.76 -2.33 6.19
C ALA A 491 12.49 -1.80 7.43
N TYR A 492 12.64 -0.47 7.54
CA TYR A 492 13.28 0.14 8.71
C TYR A 492 12.49 -0.09 10.00
N THR A 493 11.18 0.13 9.95
CA THR A 493 10.33 0.08 11.15
C THR A 493 10.23 -1.34 11.69
N TRP A 494 10.03 -2.33 10.82
CA TRP A 494 9.99 -3.74 11.21
C TRP A 494 11.33 -4.26 11.73
N SER A 495 12.45 -3.73 11.22
CA SER A 495 13.77 -4.12 11.72
C SER A 495 13.97 -3.73 13.20
N ILE A 496 13.39 -2.62 13.64
CA ILE A 496 13.38 -2.23 15.06
C ILE A 496 12.60 -3.25 15.89
N PHE A 497 11.40 -3.64 15.44
CA PHE A 497 10.60 -4.68 16.09
C PHE A 497 11.32 -6.04 16.10
N SER A 498 12.02 -6.39 15.02
CA SER A 498 12.80 -7.62 14.92
C SER A 498 13.95 -7.65 15.95
N LEU A 499 14.63 -6.51 16.14
CA LEU A 499 15.67 -6.37 17.16
C LEU A 499 15.09 -6.49 18.58
N VAL A 500 13.97 -5.81 18.85
CA VAL A 500 13.26 -5.91 20.14
C VAL A 500 12.84 -7.36 20.40
N GLY A 501 12.32 -8.05 19.38
CA GLY A 501 11.91 -9.45 19.46
C GLY A 501 13.09 -10.36 19.80
N GLY A 502 14.22 -10.19 19.11
CA GLY A 502 15.47 -10.89 19.40
C GLY A 502 15.92 -10.71 20.87
N CYS A 503 15.88 -9.47 21.39
CA CYS A 503 16.18 -9.20 22.80
C CYS A 503 15.16 -9.84 23.75
N SER A 504 13.87 -9.84 23.41
CA SER A 504 12.82 -10.46 24.22
C SER A 504 13.01 -11.97 24.37
N TYR A 505 13.40 -12.69 23.31
CA TYR A 505 13.71 -14.13 23.37
C TYR A 505 14.83 -14.45 24.38
N ALA A 506 15.80 -13.54 24.54
CA ALA A 506 16.88 -13.65 25.53
C ALA A 506 16.45 -13.31 26.96
N ILE A 507 15.65 -12.25 27.12
CA ILE A 507 15.23 -11.73 28.43
C ILE A 507 14.22 -12.66 29.11
N GLY A 508 13.34 -13.31 28.34
CA GLY A 508 12.26 -14.12 28.87
C GLY A 508 12.70 -15.20 29.87
N PRO A 509 13.61 -16.12 29.52
CA PRO A 509 14.10 -17.15 30.44
C PRO A 509 14.75 -16.56 31.72
N VAL A 510 15.45 -15.43 31.59
CA VAL A 510 16.11 -14.78 32.74
C VAL A 510 15.08 -14.21 33.71
N VAL A 511 14.08 -13.48 33.19
CA VAL A 511 12.98 -12.93 33.98
C VAL A 511 12.14 -14.05 34.60
N GLY A 512 11.80 -15.08 33.81
CA GLY A 512 11.05 -16.24 34.27
C GLY A 512 11.75 -16.99 35.41
N GLY A 513 13.06 -17.20 35.28
CA GLY A 513 13.88 -17.85 36.31
C GLY A 513 13.92 -17.05 37.62
N TYR A 514 13.91 -15.71 37.56
CA TYR A 514 13.83 -14.87 38.75
C TYR A 514 12.44 -14.91 39.38
N LEU A 515 11.37 -14.76 38.59
CA LEU A 515 9.98 -14.75 39.08
C LEU A 515 9.57 -16.09 39.71
N THR A 516 10.08 -17.19 39.16
CA THR A 516 9.80 -18.54 39.65
C THR A 516 10.30 -18.77 41.09
N LYS A 517 11.30 -18.00 41.56
CA LYS A 517 11.78 -18.07 42.95
C LYS A 517 10.73 -17.67 43.98
N THR A 518 9.80 -16.78 43.62
CA THR A 518 8.68 -16.40 44.49
C THR A 518 7.48 -17.30 44.25
N THR A 519 6.99 -17.34 43.02
CA THR A 519 6.00 -18.31 42.55
C THR A 519 5.96 -18.28 41.03
N TRP A 520 5.84 -19.44 40.38
CA TRP A 520 5.73 -19.54 38.93
C TRP A 520 4.53 -18.76 38.37
N ARG A 521 3.49 -18.48 39.18
CA ARG A 521 2.29 -17.71 38.78
C ARG A 521 2.62 -16.33 38.23
N TRP A 522 3.67 -15.69 38.75
CA TRP A 522 4.09 -14.37 38.28
C TRP A 522 4.62 -14.37 36.84
N CYS A 523 5.03 -15.53 36.31
CA CYS A 523 5.39 -15.66 34.89
C CYS A 523 4.20 -15.36 33.98
N PHE A 524 2.96 -15.58 34.46
CA PHE A 524 1.72 -15.19 33.77
C PHE A 524 1.20 -13.83 34.24
N GLY A 525 1.27 -13.58 35.56
CA GLY A 525 0.73 -12.38 36.18
C GLY A 525 1.38 -11.07 35.72
N ILE A 526 2.68 -11.08 35.38
CA ILE A 526 3.40 -9.89 34.91
C ILE A 526 2.83 -9.33 33.61
N ASN A 527 2.23 -10.18 32.76
CA ASN A 527 1.67 -9.77 31.47
C ASN A 527 0.34 -9.02 31.62
N LEU A 528 -0.35 -9.18 32.75
CA LEU A 528 -1.64 -8.53 33.01
C LEU A 528 -1.56 -7.00 33.07
N PRO A 529 -0.76 -6.38 33.95
CA PRO A 529 -0.64 -4.92 34.01
C PRO A 529 -0.07 -4.34 32.71
N ILE A 530 0.88 -5.03 32.08
CA ILE A 530 1.49 -4.58 30.81
C ILE A 530 0.44 -4.60 29.69
N GLY A 531 -0.41 -5.64 29.63
CA GLY A 531 -1.45 -5.73 28.61
C GLY A 531 -2.59 -4.75 28.83
N VAL A 532 -2.99 -4.48 30.07
CA VAL A 532 -3.97 -3.41 30.34
C VAL A 532 -3.41 -2.04 29.91
N ALA A 533 -2.15 -1.74 30.27
CA ALA A 533 -1.49 -0.52 29.83
C ALA A 533 -1.40 -0.45 28.29
N GLY A 534 -1.05 -1.55 27.64
CA GLY A 534 -1.01 -1.67 26.18
C GLY A 534 -2.39 -1.44 25.54
N CYS A 535 -3.47 -2.00 26.09
CA CYS A 535 -4.83 -1.78 25.59
C CYS A 535 -5.20 -0.30 25.63
N ILE A 536 -4.88 0.39 26.74
CA ILE A 536 -5.11 1.83 26.91
C ILE A 536 -4.30 2.63 25.87
N VAL A 537 -3.00 2.32 25.73
CA VAL A 537 -2.11 3.00 24.79
C VAL A 537 -2.61 2.84 23.35
N VAL A 538 -2.95 1.61 22.93
CA VAL A 538 -3.47 1.34 21.59
C VAL A 538 -4.82 2.05 21.37
N PHE A 539 -5.70 2.08 22.38
CA PHE A 539 -7.00 2.73 22.28
C PHE A 539 -6.90 4.26 22.15
N VAL A 540 -6.07 4.90 22.97
CA VAL A 540 -5.94 6.36 22.98
C VAL A 540 -5.08 6.85 21.81
N PHE A 541 -3.93 6.22 21.58
CA PHE A 541 -2.94 6.74 20.63
C PHE A 541 -3.12 6.16 19.23
N LEU A 542 -3.45 4.88 19.06
CA LEU A 542 -3.45 4.25 17.74
C LEU A 542 -4.81 4.26 17.04
N ARG A 543 -5.93 4.13 17.77
CA ARG A 543 -7.30 4.10 17.22
C ARG A 543 -7.58 5.13 16.11
N PRO A 544 -7.22 6.43 16.23
CA PRO A 544 -7.54 7.42 15.19
C PRO A 544 -6.68 7.30 13.92
N VAL A 545 -5.57 6.56 13.99
CA VAL A 545 -4.56 6.50 12.93
C VAL A 545 -4.61 5.18 12.15
N LEU A 546 -4.97 4.10 12.83
CA LEU A 546 -5.06 2.75 12.26
C LEU A 546 -6.07 2.67 11.12
N LEU A 547 -5.84 1.76 10.17
CA LEU A 547 -6.83 1.45 9.17
C LEU A 547 -8.07 0.86 9.83
N GLY A 548 -9.21 1.48 9.53
CA GLY A 548 -10.50 0.93 9.89
C GLY A 548 -10.83 -0.29 9.05
N PRO A 549 -12.07 -0.78 9.17
CA PRO A 549 -12.52 -1.88 8.35
C PRO A 549 -12.34 -1.67 6.85
N GLN A 550 -11.93 -2.72 6.13
CA GLN A 550 -11.86 -2.67 4.67
C GLN A 550 -13.27 -2.77 4.06
N PRO A 551 -13.52 -2.11 2.92
CA PRO A 551 -14.77 -2.27 2.18
C PRO A 551 -14.87 -3.69 1.61
N LEU A 552 -16.00 -4.35 1.84
CA LEU A 552 -16.23 -5.74 1.42
C LEU A 552 -17.14 -5.75 0.17
N PRO A 553 -16.66 -6.27 -0.98
CA PRO A 553 -17.44 -6.31 -2.22
C PRO A 553 -18.80 -7.01 -2.08
N GLN A 554 -18.88 -8.05 -1.24
CA GLN A 554 -20.06 -8.90 -1.01
C GLN A 554 -21.18 -8.17 -0.26
N LEU A 555 -20.87 -7.07 0.42
CA LEU A 555 -21.83 -6.22 1.11
C LEU A 555 -22.13 -4.94 0.32
N GLU A 556 -21.61 -4.81 -0.91
CA GLU A 556 -21.69 -3.60 -1.74
C GLU A 556 -21.23 -2.34 -0.97
N GLU A 557 -20.27 -2.51 -0.05
CA GLU A 557 -19.82 -1.44 0.82
C GLU A 557 -18.89 -0.46 0.09
N THR A 558 -19.26 0.82 0.07
CA THR A 558 -18.28 1.90 -0.16
C THR A 558 -17.51 2.22 1.13
N THR A 559 -16.35 2.88 1.04
CA THR A 559 -15.47 3.19 2.19
C THR A 559 -16.18 3.95 3.33
N GLN A 560 -17.28 4.65 3.04
CA GLN A 560 -18.11 5.33 4.05
C GLN A 560 -19.19 4.43 4.68
N ILE A 561 -19.72 3.44 3.94
CA ILE A 561 -20.77 2.50 4.40
C ILE A 561 -20.17 1.39 5.28
N ALA A 562 -18.90 1.01 5.04
CA ALA A 562 -18.18 0.00 5.82
C ALA A 562 -18.11 0.27 7.34
N ARG A 563 -18.29 1.52 7.77
CA ARG A 563 -18.38 1.88 9.21
C ARG A 563 -19.79 1.72 9.80
N LYS A 564 -20.83 1.59 8.97
CA LYS A 564 -22.25 1.56 9.38
C LYS A 564 -22.90 0.17 9.31
N SER A 565 -22.32 -0.76 8.57
CA SER A 565 -22.74 -2.18 8.52
C SER A 565 -22.72 -2.82 9.90
N THR A 566 -23.73 -3.65 10.20
CA THR A 566 -23.86 -4.31 11.51
C THR A 566 -22.77 -5.38 11.69
N VAL A 567 -22.28 -5.56 12.92
CA VAL A 567 -21.29 -6.61 13.27
C VAL A 567 -21.68 -7.98 12.73
N MET A 568 -22.97 -8.33 12.81
CA MET A 568 -23.51 -9.61 12.31
C MET A 568 -23.37 -9.77 10.79
N GLN A 569 -23.58 -8.70 10.01
CA GLN A 569 -23.42 -8.74 8.55
C GLN A 569 -21.96 -9.01 8.16
N ARG A 570 -21.03 -8.47 8.94
CA ARG A 570 -19.59 -8.66 8.73
C ARG A 570 -19.10 -10.02 9.18
N LEU A 571 -19.62 -10.54 10.29
CA LEU A 571 -19.39 -11.93 10.69
C LEU A 571 -19.83 -12.92 9.60
N ALA A 572 -20.95 -12.64 8.91
CA ALA A 572 -21.43 -13.47 7.81
C ALA A 572 -20.51 -13.48 6.58
N THR A 573 -19.50 -12.60 6.51
CA THR A 573 -18.49 -12.58 5.43
C THR A 573 -17.26 -13.43 5.70
N ILE A 574 -17.12 -13.97 6.92
CA ILE A 574 -16.01 -14.86 7.29
C ILE A 574 -16.10 -16.16 6.47
N ASP A 575 -14.94 -16.67 6.05
CA ASP A 575 -14.80 -17.95 5.35
C ASP A 575 -14.94 -19.11 6.35
N ALA A 576 -16.13 -19.37 6.88
CA ALA A 576 -16.28 -20.38 7.93
C ALA A 576 -15.73 -21.76 7.49
N GLY A 577 -16.03 -22.20 6.27
CA GLY A 577 -15.53 -23.49 5.77
C GLY A 577 -14.03 -23.51 5.54
N GLY A 578 -13.45 -22.43 5.02
CA GLY A 578 -12.00 -22.32 4.84
C GLY A 578 -11.26 -22.26 6.18
N GLN A 579 -11.81 -21.53 7.15
CA GLN A 579 -11.27 -21.46 8.52
C GLN A 579 -11.29 -22.84 9.17
N ASP A 580 -12.43 -23.55 9.15
CA ASP A 580 -12.56 -24.87 9.76
C ASP A 580 -11.62 -25.90 9.13
N LEU A 581 -11.53 -25.94 7.80
CA LEU A 581 -10.61 -26.84 7.09
C LEU A 581 -9.14 -26.50 7.40
N CYS A 582 -8.79 -25.22 7.44
CA CYS A 582 -7.43 -24.79 7.80
C CYS A 582 -7.10 -25.17 9.25
N LEU A 583 -8.03 -24.91 10.17
CA LEU A 583 -7.89 -25.19 11.60
C LEU A 583 -7.69 -26.69 11.85
N LEU A 584 -8.57 -27.52 11.29
CA LEU A 584 -8.52 -28.97 11.44
C LEU A 584 -7.31 -29.57 10.75
N GLY A 585 -7.01 -29.15 9.51
CA GLY A 585 -5.91 -29.70 8.73
C GLY A 585 -4.55 -29.43 9.38
N ILE A 586 -4.27 -28.16 9.69
CA ILE A 586 -3.01 -27.78 10.34
C ILE A 586 -2.94 -28.31 11.77
N GLY A 587 -4.05 -28.23 12.51
CA GLY A 587 -4.12 -28.74 13.88
C GLY A 587 -3.78 -30.22 13.98
N LEU A 588 -4.32 -31.06 13.08
CA LEU A 588 -4.01 -32.49 13.05
C LEU A 588 -2.55 -32.77 12.67
N LEU A 589 -1.97 -32.02 11.73
CA LEU A 589 -0.55 -32.18 11.38
C LEU A 589 0.37 -31.78 12.53
N VAL A 590 0.13 -30.62 13.16
CA VAL A 590 0.93 -30.17 14.31
C VAL A 590 0.81 -31.16 15.46
N LEU A 591 -0.40 -31.67 15.72
CA LEU A 591 -0.64 -32.69 16.75
C LEU A 591 0.12 -33.99 16.45
N ALA A 592 0.04 -34.47 15.21
CA ALA A 592 0.76 -35.68 14.77
C ALA A 592 2.27 -35.52 14.97
N PHE A 593 2.84 -34.41 14.51
CA PHE A 593 4.28 -34.15 14.64
C PHE A 593 4.71 -33.92 16.08
N THR A 594 3.85 -33.34 16.92
CA THR A 594 4.14 -33.19 18.36
C THR A 594 4.24 -34.54 19.06
N TRP A 595 3.50 -35.55 18.59
CA TRP A 595 3.47 -36.88 19.18
C TRP A 595 4.50 -37.85 18.60
N ALA A 596 4.78 -37.72 17.30
CA ALA A 596 5.61 -38.67 16.55
C ALA A 596 7.05 -38.74 17.11
N GLY A 597 7.47 -39.95 17.48
CA GLY A 597 8.82 -40.22 18.01
C GLY A 597 9.08 -39.69 19.43
N ALA A 598 8.14 -38.95 20.01
CA ALA A 598 8.26 -38.40 21.37
C ALA A 598 7.33 -39.09 22.37
N THR A 599 6.09 -39.37 21.98
CA THR A 599 5.09 -40.05 22.82
C THR A 599 4.61 -41.35 22.18
N TYR A 600 4.47 -41.38 20.87
CA TYR A 600 4.07 -42.55 20.11
C TYR A 600 5.04 -42.81 18.96
N ASP A 601 5.20 -44.09 18.62
CA ASP A 601 5.97 -44.50 17.45
C ASP A 601 5.28 -44.04 16.16
N TRP A 602 6.07 -43.83 15.12
CA TRP A 602 5.61 -43.28 13.84
C TRP A 602 4.60 -44.16 13.10
N ASP A 603 4.61 -45.46 13.35
CA ASP A 603 3.72 -46.46 12.76
C ASP A 603 2.39 -46.60 13.52
N THR A 604 2.27 -45.96 14.69
CA THR A 604 1.06 -46.05 15.51
C THR A 604 -0.08 -45.26 14.88
N SER A 605 -1.30 -45.79 14.98
CA SER A 605 -2.51 -45.14 14.46
C SER A 605 -2.72 -43.72 14.98
N ALA A 606 -2.30 -43.44 16.22
CA ALA A 606 -2.31 -42.12 16.84
C ALA A 606 -1.48 -41.06 16.10
N VAL A 607 -0.47 -41.46 15.31
CA VAL A 607 0.35 -40.57 14.48
C VAL A 607 -0.11 -40.63 13.02
N LEU A 608 -0.32 -41.82 12.47
CA LEU A 608 -0.68 -42.00 11.06
C LEU A 608 -2.05 -41.40 10.71
N VAL A 609 -3.08 -41.60 11.55
CA VAL A 609 -4.44 -41.12 11.26
C VAL A 609 -4.49 -39.58 11.23
N PRO A 610 -3.99 -38.85 12.25
CA PRO A 610 -3.94 -37.38 12.17
C PRO A 610 -3.05 -36.86 11.05
N THR A 611 -1.94 -37.54 10.73
CA THR A 611 -1.07 -37.15 9.61
C THR A 611 -1.81 -37.24 8.27
N ILE A 612 -2.38 -38.40 7.95
CA ILE A 612 -3.08 -38.64 6.68
C ILE A 612 -4.33 -37.75 6.59
N ALA A 613 -5.13 -37.71 7.64
CA ALA A 613 -6.32 -36.86 7.69
C ALA A 613 -5.95 -35.37 7.56
N GLY A 614 -4.88 -34.93 8.23
CA GLY A 614 -4.37 -33.56 8.14
C GLY A 614 -4.00 -33.16 6.71
N PHE A 615 -3.24 -34.00 6.00
CA PHE A 615 -2.91 -33.74 4.59
C PHE A 615 -4.15 -33.73 3.69
N VAL A 616 -5.06 -34.70 3.85
CA VAL A 616 -6.31 -34.76 3.07
C VAL A 616 -7.15 -33.50 3.28
N ILE A 617 -7.27 -33.03 4.53
CA ILE A 617 -8.02 -31.82 4.87
C ILE A 617 -7.32 -30.56 4.33
N ILE A 618 -5.98 -30.49 4.33
CA ILE A 618 -5.25 -29.38 3.70
C ILE A 618 -5.47 -29.35 2.18
N PHE A 619 -5.48 -30.50 1.50
CA PHE A 619 -5.85 -30.55 0.08
C PHE A 619 -7.30 -30.10 -0.14
N ALA A 620 -8.21 -30.50 0.74
CA ALA A 620 -9.59 -30.03 0.72
C ALA A 620 -9.68 -28.50 0.95
N PHE A 621 -8.87 -27.95 1.85
CA PHE A 621 -8.74 -26.51 2.07
C PHE A 621 -8.24 -25.78 0.82
N ILE A 622 -7.19 -26.26 0.16
CA ILE A 622 -6.67 -25.66 -1.09
C ILE A 622 -7.75 -25.72 -2.20
N TRP A 623 -8.46 -26.84 -2.31
CA TRP A 623 -9.58 -26.99 -3.22
C TRP A 623 -10.73 -26.02 -2.89
N TRP A 624 -11.06 -25.84 -1.61
CA TRP A 624 -12.06 -24.90 -1.12
C TRP A 624 -11.70 -23.46 -1.50
N GLN A 625 -10.47 -23.02 -1.21
CA GLN A 625 -10.00 -21.67 -1.55
C GLN A 625 -10.02 -21.43 -3.06
N ARG A 626 -9.71 -22.46 -3.87
CA ARG A 626 -9.86 -22.40 -5.32
C ARG A 626 -11.32 -22.20 -5.72
N GLU A 627 -12.25 -22.98 -5.19
CA GLU A 627 -13.68 -22.92 -5.55
C GLU A 627 -14.44 -21.69 -5.01
N MET A 628 -13.86 -20.98 -4.05
CA MET A 628 -14.30 -19.66 -3.59
C MET A 628 -13.88 -18.49 -4.51
N GLU A 629 -13.12 -18.76 -5.58
CA GLU A 629 -12.78 -17.74 -6.58
C GLU A 629 -14.06 -17.26 -7.33
N PRO A 630 -14.18 -15.94 -7.63
CA PRO A 630 -15.35 -15.40 -8.31
C PRO A 630 -15.69 -16.15 -9.61
N GLY A 631 -16.94 -16.62 -9.72
CA GLY A 631 -17.45 -17.35 -10.88
C GLY A 631 -17.51 -18.87 -10.72
N ARG A 632 -16.91 -19.44 -9.67
CA ARG A 632 -16.93 -20.89 -9.38
C ARG A 632 -18.10 -21.33 -8.50
N ARG A 633 -18.16 -22.62 -8.16
CA ARG A 633 -19.33 -23.25 -7.50
C ARG A 633 -19.54 -22.74 -6.08
N LEU A 634 -18.51 -22.77 -5.24
CA LEU A 634 -18.65 -22.37 -3.83
C LEU A 634 -18.88 -20.87 -3.69
N ALA A 635 -18.23 -20.04 -4.51
CA ALA A 635 -18.50 -18.60 -4.56
C ALA A 635 -19.97 -18.26 -4.88
N LYS A 636 -20.65 -19.11 -5.68
CA LYS A 636 -22.08 -18.97 -5.97
C LYS A 636 -22.97 -19.50 -4.83
N LEU A 637 -22.54 -20.57 -4.15
CA LEU A 637 -23.27 -21.18 -3.04
C LEU A 637 -23.21 -20.32 -1.78
N PHE A 638 -22.07 -19.69 -1.52
CA PHE A 638 -21.81 -18.83 -0.37
C PHE A 638 -21.48 -17.40 -0.82
N PRO A 639 -22.45 -16.66 -1.41
CA PRO A 639 -22.19 -15.36 -2.04
C PRO A 639 -21.73 -14.28 -1.06
N ARG A 640 -21.97 -14.47 0.24
CA ARG A 640 -21.59 -13.53 1.29
C ARG A 640 -20.18 -13.77 1.83
N GLN A 641 -19.61 -14.97 1.69
CA GLN A 641 -18.32 -15.31 2.26
C GLN A 641 -17.17 -14.84 1.37
N LEU A 642 -16.09 -14.38 2.00
CA LEU A 642 -14.84 -14.01 1.35
C LEU A 642 -13.80 -15.09 1.60
N PRO A 643 -13.08 -15.61 0.58
CA PRO A 643 -12.01 -16.57 0.83
C PRO A 643 -10.98 -15.98 1.79
N MET A 644 -10.56 -16.79 2.77
CA MET A 644 -9.56 -16.38 3.75
C MET A 644 -8.24 -15.99 3.08
N ILE A 645 -7.85 -16.70 2.03
CA ILE A 645 -6.65 -16.41 1.23
C ILE A 645 -7.05 -16.47 -0.24
N SER A 646 -6.76 -15.40 -0.99
CA SER A 646 -7.06 -15.40 -2.43
C SER A 646 -6.31 -16.51 -3.16
N TRP A 647 -7.01 -17.21 -4.05
CA TRP A 647 -6.41 -18.19 -4.95
C TRP A 647 -5.23 -17.61 -5.77
N GLN A 648 -5.25 -16.30 -6.06
CA GLN A 648 -4.17 -15.62 -6.77
C GLN A 648 -2.85 -15.62 -5.99
N VAL A 649 -2.93 -15.54 -4.66
CA VAL A 649 -1.76 -15.61 -3.77
C VAL A 649 -1.26 -17.05 -3.69
N ILE A 650 -2.17 -18.02 -3.51
CA ILE A 650 -1.82 -19.45 -3.40
C ILE A 650 -1.18 -19.99 -4.70
N LYS A 651 -1.70 -19.59 -5.87
CA LYS A 651 -1.19 -20.03 -7.17
C LYS A 651 0.17 -19.41 -7.52
N ASN A 652 0.54 -18.30 -6.88
CA ASN A 652 1.77 -17.59 -7.22
C ASN A 652 3.00 -18.38 -6.74
N ARG A 653 3.91 -18.68 -7.69
CA ARG A 653 5.14 -19.46 -7.43
C ARG A 653 6.01 -18.83 -6.36
N ASP A 654 6.24 -17.52 -6.44
CA ASP A 654 7.14 -16.80 -5.54
C ASP A 654 6.63 -16.83 -4.10
N ILE A 655 5.31 -16.76 -3.89
CA ILE A 655 4.72 -16.96 -2.56
C ILE A 655 4.97 -18.38 -2.07
N GLY A 656 4.77 -19.42 -2.90
CA GLY A 656 5.07 -20.80 -2.51
C GLY A 656 6.53 -21.02 -2.11
N LEU A 657 7.48 -20.47 -2.88
CA LEU A 657 8.91 -20.51 -2.55
C LEU A 657 9.21 -19.76 -1.24
N LEU A 658 8.59 -18.59 -1.06
CA LEU A 658 8.72 -17.78 0.13
C LEU A 658 8.27 -18.53 1.39
N LEU A 659 7.12 -19.22 1.34
CA LEU A 659 6.63 -20.05 2.44
C LEU A 659 7.60 -21.16 2.81
N PHE A 660 8.20 -21.81 1.81
CA PHE A 660 9.23 -22.83 2.07
C PHE A 660 10.49 -22.22 2.71
N THR A 661 10.94 -21.04 2.27
CA THR A 661 12.09 -20.39 2.91
C THR A 661 11.84 -20.00 4.38
N SER A 662 10.61 -19.58 4.69
CA SER A 662 10.15 -19.34 6.07
C SER A 662 10.12 -20.63 6.89
N PHE A 663 9.53 -21.69 6.33
CA PHE A 663 9.49 -23.01 6.95
C PHE A 663 10.90 -23.52 7.30
N ALA A 664 11.86 -23.43 6.39
CA ALA A 664 13.26 -23.80 6.67
C ALA A 664 13.91 -22.90 7.74
N SER A 665 13.64 -21.59 7.73
CA SER A 665 14.13 -20.68 8.77
C SER A 665 13.64 -21.10 10.16
N GLY A 666 12.36 -21.45 10.28
CA GLY A 666 11.77 -21.91 11.53
C GLY A 666 12.36 -23.23 12.01
N MET A 667 12.59 -24.18 11.09
CA MET A 667 13.26 -25.44 11.36
C MET A 667 14.65 -25.24 11.95
N ALA A 668 15.48 -24.41 11.33
CA ALA A 668 16.84 -24.12 11.81
C ALA A 668 16.84 -23.35 13.14
N MET A 669 15.95 -22.38 13.32
CA MET A 669 15.85 -21.62 14.56
C MET A 669 15.50 -22.53 15.75
N TYR A 670 14.50 -23.40 15.61
CA TYR A 670 14.11 -24.34 16.67
C TYR A 670 15.17 -25.41 16.90
N ALA A 671 15.85 -25.87 15.84
CA ALA A 671 16.98 -26.78 15.94
C ALA A 671 18.08 -26.21 16.84
N VAL A 672 18.51 -24.98 16.59
CA VAL A 672 19.55 -24.31 17.39
C VAL A 672 19.07 -24.12 18.83
N MET A 673 17.86 -23.59 19.03
CA MET A 673 17.33 -23.30 20.37
C MET A 673 17.20 -24.56 21.25
N TYR A 674 16.80 -25.70 20.67
CA TYR A 674 16.58 -26.93 21.42
C TYR A 674 17.85 -27.79 21.52
N PHE A 675 18.49 -28.09 20.39
CA PHE A 675 19.62 -29.04 20.34
C PHE A 675 20.93 -28.45 20.86
N CYS A 676 21.14 -27.12 20.79
CA CYS A 676 22.29 -26.53 21.46
C CYS A 676 22.11 -26.58 22.99
N SER A 677 20.89 -26.36 23.48
CA SER A 677 20.61 -26.51 24.92
C SER A 677 20.88 -27.94 25.38
N LEU A 678 20.39 -28.94 24.63
CA LEU A 678 20.65 -30.35 24.86
C LEU A 678 22.15 -30.70 24.82
N TYR A 679 22.92 -30.11 23.91
CA TYR A 679 24.38 -30.30 23.86
C TYR A 679 25.06 -29.80 25.15
N PHE A 680 24.73 -28.58 25.60
CA PHE A 680 25.34 -28.05 26.82
C PHE A 680 24.92 -28.82 28.08
N THR A 681 23.68 -29.31 28.14
CA THR A 681 23.21 -30.07 29.31
C THR A 681 23.69 -31.52 29.33
N MET A 682 23.61 -32.25 28.20
CA MET A 682 23.93 -33.69 28.16
C MET A 682 25.38 -33.98 27.82
N VAL A 683 26.02 -33.18 26.96
CA VAL A 683 27.41 -33.41 26.54
C VAL A 683 28.39 -32.65 27.44
N LYS A 684 28.06 -31.40 27.79
CA LYS A 684 28.94 -30.56 28.62
C LYS A 684 28.58 -30.57 30.12
N HIS A 685 27.50 -31.25 30.50
CA HIS A 685 27.01 -31.32 31.88
C HIS A 685 26.81 -29.96 32.54
N SER A 686 26.55 -28.92 31.75
CA SER A 686 26.29 -27.58 32.26
C SER A 686 24.91 -27.53 32.91
N PRO A 687 24.73 -26.78 34.02
CA PRO A 687 23.42 -26.52 34.58
C PRO A 687 22.47 -25.94 33.53
N ALA A 688 21.18 -26.26 33.60
CA ALA A 688 20.17 -25.77 32.64
C ALA A 688 20.13 -24.23 32.55
N SER A 689 20.46 -23.54 33.65
CA SER A 689 20.59 -22.07 33.68
C SER A 689 21.76 -21.56 32.84
N GLU A 690 22.89 -22.28 32.79
CA GLU A 690 24.05 -21.95 31.99
C GLU A 690 23.87 -22.34 30.52
N ALA A 691 23.25 -23.49 30.25
CA ALA A 691 22.83 -23.87 28.90
C ALA A 691 21.85 -22.84 28.31
N GLY A 692 20.93 -22.33 29.11
CA GLY A 692 20.05 -21.22 28.71
C GLY A 692 20.81 -19.91 28.44
N ARG A 693 21.87 -19.60 29.20
CA ARG A 693 22.75 -18.44 28.93
C ARG A 693 23.55 -18.62 27.64
N ALA A 694 23.98 -19.83 27.31
CA ALA A 694 24.67 -20.13 26.07
C ALA A 694 23.81 -19.82 24.82
N LEU A 695 22.49 -19.96 24.90
CA LEU A 695 21.59 -19.58 23.82
C LEU A 695 21.61 -18.07 23.52
N LEU A 696 22.06 -17.22 24.45
CA LEU A 696 22.19 -15.78 24.23
C LEU A 696 23.17 -15.45 23.11
N PHE A 697 24.13 -16.33 22.77
CA PHE A 697 25.05 -16.12 21.65
C PHE A 697 24.35 -16.10 20.28
N PHE A 698 23.13 -16.66 20.17
CA PHE A 698 22.31 -16.58 18.97
C PHE A 698 21.80 -15.14 18.69
N VAL A 699 21.55 -14.36 19.74
CA VAL A 699 20.87 -13.05 19.66
C VAL A 699 21.73 -11.95 18.99
N PRO A 700 23.03 -11.78 19.33
CA PRO A 700 23.91 -10.89 18.57
C PRO A 700 23.95 -11.23 17.08
N GLY A 701 23.88 -12.51 16.75
CA GLY A 701 23.75 -13.00 15.38
C GLY A 701 22.53 -12.44 14.67
N ILE A 702 21.35 -12.56 15.28
CA ILE A 702 20.11 -11.97 14.75
C ILE A 702 20.27 -10.47 14.51
N ALA A 703 20.84 -9.73 15.46
CA ALA A 703 21.03 -8.30 15.34
C ALA A 703 21.91 -7.92 14.14
N VAL A 704 23.02 -8.64 13.93
CA VAL A 704 23.90 -8.47 12.77
C VAL A 704 23.16 -8.82 11.47
N GLY A 705 22.40 -9.91 11.46
CA GLY A 705 21.60 -10.31 10.30
C GLY A 705 20.54 -9.27 9.91
N VAL A 706 19.79 -8.76 10.88
CA VAL A 706 18.81 -7.68 10.67
C VAL A 706 19.50 -6.44 10.12
N TYR A 707 20.67 -6.04 10.66
CA TYR A 707 21.44 -4.92 10.14
C TYR A 707 21.90 -5.13 8.69
N MET A 708 22.37 -6.33 8.35
CA MET A 708 22.71 -6.71 6.97
C MET A 708 21.49 -6.60 6.05
N ALA A 709 20.33 -7.10 6.46
CA ALA A 709 19.08 -6.97 5.69
C ALA A 709 18.71 -5.51 5.44
N ILE A 710 18.76 -4.64 6.47
CA ILE A 710 18.52 -3.20 6.32
C ILE A 710 19.44 -2.62 5.25
N ARG A 711 20.74 -2.94 5.30
CA ARG A 711 21.72 -2.37 4.36
C ARG A 711 21.50 -2.89 2.94
N MET A 712 21.16 -4.18 2.79
CA MET A 712 20.91 -4.81 1.49
C MET A 712 19.62 -4.31 0.82
N CYS A 713 18.54 -4.17 1.60
CA CYS A 713 17.26 -3.66 1.10
C CYS A 713 17.26 -2.14 0.86
N ASN A 714 17.99 -1.34 1.63
CA ASN A 714 17.89 0.12 1.56
C ASN A 714 19.05 0.81 0.83
N ASN A 715 20.27 0.26 0.90
CA ASN A 715 21.45 0.95 0.38
C ASN A 715 21.93 0.30 -0.92
N TRP A 716 22.28 -0.99 -0.88
CA TRP A 716 22.74 -1.76 -2.03
C TRP A 716 22.60 -3.25 -1.71
N PRO A 717 21.97 -4.08 -2.57
CA PRO A 717 21.54 -3.81 -3.94
C PRO A 717 20.11 -3.24 -4.11
N ARG A 718 19.42 -2.89 -3.01
CA ARG A 718 18.07 -2.31 -2.99
C ARG A 718 16.95 -3.23 -3.48
N GLN A 719 17.05 -4.49 -3.09
CA GLN A 719 16.12 -5.52 -3.51
C GLN A 719 16.03 -6.64 -2.49
N THR A 720 14.91 -7.37 -2.52
CA THR A 720 14.59 -8.41 -1.54
C THR A 720 15.25 -9.75 -1.84
N TRP A 721 15.62 -10.05 -3.08
CA TRP A 721 16.19 -11.34 -3.45
C TRP A 721 17.55 -11.62 -2.78
N HIS A 722 18.48 -10.66 -2.84
CA HIS A 722 19.82 -10.85 -2.30
C HIS A 722 19.86 -11.19 -0.81
N PRO A 723 19.16 -10.46 0.09
CA PRO A 723 19.20 -10.80 1.50
C PRO A 723 18.54 -12.16 1.78
N ILE A 724 17.47 -12.54 1.07
CA ILE A 724 16.88 -13.87 1.27
C ILE A 724 17.87 -14.96 0.87
N MET A 725 18.52 -14.83 -0.30
CA MET A 725 19.54 -15.77 -0.77
C MET A 725 20.73 -15.86 0.20
N THR A 726 21.30 -14.73 0.63
CA THR A 726 22.46 -14.74 1.54
C THR A 726 22.10 -15.31 2.90
N GLY A 727 20.91 -14.99 3.43
CA GLY A 727 20.41 -15.57 4.67
C GLY A 727 20.28 -17.08 4.62
N SER A 728 19.72 -17.62 3.52
CA SER A 728 19.59 -19.08 3.31
C SER A 728 20.95 -19.78 3.22
N ILE A 729 21.94 -19.17 2.57
CA ILE A 729 23.30 -19.75 2.48
C ILE A 729 23.98 -19.72 3.84
N ILE A 730 23.95 -18.58 4.54
CA ILE A 730 24.60 -18.41 5.85
C ILE A 730 24.01 -19.41 6.85
N GLU A 731 22.68 -19.55 6.89
CA GLU A 731 22.03 -20.50 7.79
C GLU A 731 22.42 -21.95 7.50
N ALA A 732 22.38 -22.38 6.24
CA ALA A 732 22.75 -23.76 5.87
C ALA A 732 24.20 -24.08 6.26
N VAL A 733 25.12 -23.14 5.99
CA VAL A 733 26.53 -23.27 6.37
C VAL A 733 26.68 -23.30 7.89
N ALA A 734 25.96 -22.44 8.61
CA ALA A 734 26.00 -22.40 10.07
C ALA A 734 25.54 -23.72 10.69
N ILE A 735 24.43 -24.30 10.23
CA ILE A 735 23.92 -25.60 10.74
C ILE A 735 24.91 -26.74 10.44
N ALA A 736 25.47 -26.79 9.23
CA ALA A 736 26.48 -27.80 8.88
C ALA A 736 27.73 -27.71 9.76
N LEU A 737 28.27 -26.50 9.93
CA LEU A 737 29.45 -26.27 10.74
C LEU A 737 29.17 -26.44 12.23
N LEU A 738 27.95 -26.17 12.69
CA LEU A 738 27.52 -26.40 14.06
C LEU A 738 27.55 -27.90 14.40
N ALA A 739 27.04 -28.74 13.49
CA ALA A 739 27.10 -30.20 13.65
C ALA A 739 28.56 -30.69 13.76
N TRP A 740 29.45 -30.20 12.89
CA TRP A 740 30.87 -30.50 12.96
C TRP A 740 31.54 -29.98 14.25
N ALA A 741 31.22 -28.76 14.68
CA ALA A 741 31.80 -28.16 15.88
C ALA A 741 31.39 -28.89 17.16
N MET A 742 30.15 -29.39 17.23
CA MET A 742 29.66 -30.22 18.33
C MET A 742 30.31 -31.60 18.33
N TRP A 743 30.54 -32.19 17.15
CA TRP A 743 31.27 -33.46 17.02
C TRP A 743 32.70 -33.36 17.59
N GLU A 744 33.40 -32.29 17.25
CA GLU A 744 34.76 -31.99 17.73
C GLU A 744 34.79 -31.37 19.14
N GLU A 745 33.63 -31.18 19.78
CA GLU A 745 33.46 -30.58 21.10
C GLU A 745 34.10 -29.18 21.29
N ARG A 746 34.22 -28.40 20.20
CA ARG A 746 34.88 -27.08 20.18
C ARG A 746 33.93 -25.96 20.59
N ASP A 747 33.78 -25.73 21.89
CA ASP A 747 32.77 -24.80 22.43
C ASP A 747 32.85 -23.37 21.88
N GLY A 748 34.06 -22.82 21.72
CA GLY A 748 34.23 -21.50 21.10
C GLY A 748 33.71 -21.43 19.67
N VAL A 749 33.85 -22.52 18.90
CA VAL A 749 33.32 -22.63 17.54
C VAL A 749 31.81 -22.83 17.56
N VAL A 750 31.28 -23.63 18.51
CA VAL A 750 29.83 -23.80 18.72
C VAL A 750 29.16 -22.45 18.95
N TYR A 751 29.68 -21.62 19.88
CA TYR A 751 29.14 -20.27 20.12
C TYR A 751 29.20 -19.38 18.86
N GLY A 752 30.31 -19.45 18.11
CA GLY A 752 30.47 -18.71 16.86
C GLY A 752 29.47 -19.15 15.77
N MET A 753 29.22 -20.45 15.64
CA MET A 753 28.27 -21.00 14.67
C MET A 753 26.83 -20.76 15.07
N MET A 754 26.51 -20.74 16.38
CA MET A 754 25.21 -20.28 16.87
C MET A 754 24.95 -18.82 16.51
N ALA A 755 25.94 -17.94 16.70
CA ALA A 755 25.82 -16.56 16.25
C ALA A 755 25.64 -16.47 14.72
N MET A 756 26.36 -17.27 13.94
CA MET A 756 26.22 -17.32 12.48
C MET A 756 24.84 -17.81 12.03
N ALA A 757 24.26 -18.82 12.70
CA ALA A 757 22.89 -19.27 12.45
C ALA A 757 21.90 -18.13 12.74
N GLY A 758 22.12 -17.38 13.83
CA GLY A 758 21.37 -16.17 14.14
C GLY A 758 21.44 -15.12 13.03
N VAL A 759 22.60 -14.93 12.39
CA VAL A 759 22.75 -14.05 11.22
C VAL A 759 21.85 -14.53 10.08
N GLY A 760 21.91 -15.81 9.71
CA GLY A 760 21.10 -16.37 8.62
C GLY A 760 19.59 -16.21 8.82
N VAL A 761 19.11 -16.39 10.05
CA VAL A 761 17.72 -16.12 10.44
C VAL A 761 17.42 -14.61 10.39
N GLY A 762 18.25 -13.79 11.04
CA GLY A 762 18.05 -12.35 11.16
C GLY A 762 18.01 -11.62 9.81
N VAL A 763 18.80 -12.06 8.82
CA VAL A 763 18.79 -11.48 7.47
C VAL A 763 17.42 -11.67 6.78
N ARG A 764 16.66 -12.73 7.10
CA ARG A 764 15.39 -13.06 6.42
C ARG A 764 14.13 -12.52 7.10
N PHE A 765 14.16 -12.25 8.41
CA PHE A 765 12.98 -11.78 9.16
C PHE A 765 12.24 -10.59 8.54
N MET A 766 12.98 -9.65 7.96
CA MET A 766 12.40 -8.46 7.34
C MET A 766 12.15 -8.62 5.83
N PRO A 767 13.09 -9.14 5.02
CA PRO A 767 12.91 -9.26 3.56
C PRO A 767 11.86 -10.27 3.12
N VAL A 768 11.64 -11.36 3.86
CA VAL A 768 10.68 -12.40 3.49
C VAL A 768 9.25 -11.84 3.38
N PRO A 769 8.63 -11.30 4.46
CA PRO A 769 7.30 -10.71 4.34
C PRO A 769 7.27 -9.50 3.40
N LEU A 770 8.37 -8.73 3.32
CA LEU A 770 8.48 -7.60 2.40
C LEU A 770 8.37 -8.03 0.93
N HIS A 771 9.00 -9.16 0.56
CA HIS A 771 8.95 -9.70 -0.79
C HIS A 771 7.52 -10.02 -1.20
N GLY A 772 6.77 -10.74 -0.37
CA GLY A 772 5.37 -11.05 -0.64
C GLY A 772 4.50 -9.79 -0.76
N MET A 773 4.69 -8.81 0.14
CA MET A 773 3.97 -7.52 0.09
C MET A 773 4.29 -6.69 -1.16
N GLY A 774 5.47 -6.88 -1.74
CA GLY A 774 5.82 -6.37 -3.05
C GLY A 774 4.84 -6.88 -4.11
N PHE A 775 4.65 -8.20 -4.20
CA PHE A 775 3.77 -8.86 -5.18
C PHE A 775 2.29 -8.58 -5.00
N PHE A 776 1.78 -8.59 -3.77
CA PHE A 776 0.35 -8.35 -3.51
C PHE A 776 0.12 -7.23 -2.49
N PRO A 777 0.32 -5.95 -2.88
CA PRO A 777 0.23 -4.81 -1.96
C PRO A 777 -1.18 -4.56 -1.39
N LYS A 778 -2.22 -5.18 -1.97
CA LYS A 778 -3.61 -5.09 -1.50
C LYS A 778 -4.01 -6.19 -0.50
N GLN A 779 -3.18 -7.23 -0.34
CA GLN A 779 -3.49 -8.40 0.49
C GLN A 779 -2.42 -8.60 1.58
N VAL A 780 -2.02 -7.50 2.22
CA VAL A 780 -0.93 -7.48 3.22
C VAL A 780 -1.18 -8.47 4.35
N SER A 781 -2.38 -8.46 4.97
CA SER A 781 -2.70 -9.33 6.11
C SER A 781 -2.61 -10.81 5.74
N ALA A 782 -3.06 -11.20 4.54
CA ALA A 782 -3.01 -12.58 4.07
C ALA A 782 -1.57 -13.06 3.86
N ILE A 783 -0.72 -12.25 3.22
CA ILE A 783 0.71 -12.57 3.02
C ILE A 783 1.43 -12.71 4.36
N VAL A 784 1.24 -11.73 5.25
CA VAL A 784 1.86 -11.73 6.57
C VAL A 784 1.46 -12.99 7.32
N SER A 785 0.16 -13.32 7.35
CA SER A 785 -0.35 -14.52 8.02
C SER A 785 0.26 -15.80 7.44
N LEU A 786 0.34 -15.92 6.11
CA LEU A 786 0.93 -17.07 5.44
C LEU A 786 2.43 -17.25 5.77
N THR A 787 3.21 -16.17 5.66
CA THR A 787 4.65 -16.23 6.00
C THR A 787 4.87 -16.55 7.48
N GLN A 788 4.07 -15.97 8.37
CA GLN A 788 4.17 -16.17 9.81
C GLN A 788 3.68 -17.55 10.28
N LEU A 789 2.75 -18.17 9.55
CA LEU A 789 2.32 -19.54 9.78
C LEU A 789 3.43 -20.55 9.48
N SER A 790 4.27 -20.26 8.49
CA SER A 790 5.26 -21.20 7.97
C SER A 790 6.43 -21.44 8.94
N ASP A 791 6.90 -20.40 9.63
CA ASP A 791 8.01 -20.48 10.59
C ASP A 791 7.76 -21.50 11.72
N PRO A 792 6.70 -21.40 12.55
CA PRO A 792 6.49 -22.35 13.64
C PRO A 792 6.10 -23.75 13.14
N LEU A 793 5.49 -23.89 11.97
CA LEU A 793 5.26 -25.21 11.35
C LEU A 793 6.58 -25.91 11.00
N GLY A 794 7.52 -25.16 10.43
CA GLY A 794 8.87 -25.66 10.16
C GLY A 794 9.63 -26.00 11.43
N GLY A 795 9.49 -25.18 12.46
CA GLY A 795 10.07 -25.44 13.78
C GLY A 795 9.56 -26.74 14.41
N THR A 796 8.25 -26.95 14.43
CA THR A 796 7.64 -28.20 14.95
C THR A 796 8.10 -29.40 14.15
N PHE A 797 7.99 -29.35 12.81
CA PHE A 797 8.38 -30.47 11.95
C PHE A 797 9.87 -30.80 12.06
N GLY A 798 10.72 -29.77 12.11
CA GLY A 798 12.16 -29.91 12.33
C GLY A 798 12.48 -30.57 13.66
N LEU A 799 11.91 -30.04 14.74
CA LEU A 799 12.09 -30.58 16.09
C LEU A 799 11.67 -32.06 16.17
N THR A 800 10.58 -32.45 15.52
CA THR A 800 10.10 -33.83 15.48
C THR A 800 11.08 -34.77 14.79
N ILE A 801 11.59 -34.40 13.61
CA ILE A 801 12.61 -35.18 12.88
C ILE A 801 13.86 -35.31 13.75
N MET A 802 14.35 -34.19 14.27
CA MET A 802 15.57 -34.15 15.05
C MET A 802 15.44 -34.97 16.35
N THR A 803 14.32 -34.84 17.06
CA THR A 803 14.04 -35.61 18.29
C THR A 803 13.95 -37.10 18.00
N THR A 804 13.32 -37.48 16.89
CA THR A 804 13.25 -38.90 16.47
C THR A 804 14.63 -39.46 16.18
N VAL A 805 15.45 -38.72 15.42
CA VAL A 805 16.83 -39.15 15.09
C VAL A 805 17.68 -39.23 16.35
N PHE A 806 17.56 -38.25 17.25
CA PHE A 806 18.24 -38.25 18.53
C PHE A 806 17.84 -39.45 19.39
N ASN A 807 16.55 -39.72 19.58
CA ASN A 807 16.05 -40.86 20.36
C ASN A 807 16.53 -42.21 19.78
N ASN A 808 16.57 -42.33 18.45
CA ASN A 808 17.06 -43.55 17.78
C ASN A 808 18.58 -43.72 17.88
N ALA A 809 19.34 -42.63 17.83
CA ALA A 809 20.80 -42.66 17.95
C ALA A 809 21.27 -42.87 19.39
N VAL A 810 20.53 -42.31 20.36
CA VAL A 810 20.81 -42.42 21.81
C VAL A 810 20.34 -43.75 22.39
N ASN A 811 19.71 -44.61 21.60
CA ASN A 811 19.06 -45.85 22.05
C ASN A 811 20.09 -46.86 22.63
N LEU A 812 20.52 -46.58 23.86
CA LEU A 812 21.26 -47.42 24.78
C LEU A 812 20.38 -48.64 25.04
N GLY A 813 20.72 -49.75 24.39
CA GLY A 813 19.81 -50.87 24.15
C GLY A 813 18.97 -51.28 25.35
N ASN A 814 17.64 -51.28 25.16
CA ASN A 814 16.57 -52.00 25.89
C ASN A 814 16.54 -52.05 27.43
N ASN A 815 17.52 -51.55 28.18
CA ASN A 815 17.64 -51.76 29.63
C ASN A 815 17.64 -50.48 30.46
N THR A 816 17.62 -49.31 29.85
CA THR A 816 17.41 -48.04 30.55
C THR A 816 16.46 -47.18 29.73
N THR A 817 15.19 -47.17 30.11
CA THR A 817 14.22 -46.16 29.68
C THR A 817 14.61 -44.81 30.28
N MET A 818 15.72 -44.23 29.82
CA MET A 818 16.01 -42.82 30.07
C MET A 818 15.16 -42.02 29.10
N SER A 819 13.91 -41.74 29.48
CA SER A 819 13.16 -40.70 28.80
C SER A 819 13.91 -39.38 29.00
N ALA A 820 13.85 -38.48 28.02
CA ALA A 820 14.43 -37.15 28.05
C ALA A 820 13.94 -36.24 29.22
N ASN A 821 13.25 -36.78 30.23
CA ASN A 821 12.76 -36.11 31.42
C ASN A 821 13.62 -36.37 32.68
N ASP A 822 14.53 -37.34 32.63
CA ASP A 822 15.31 -37.82 33.78
C ASP A 822 16.67 -37.11 33.90
N PHE A 823 16.63 -35.77 33.95
CA PHE A 823 17.83 -34.90 34.02
C PHE A 823 18.55 -34.95 35.38
N VAL A 824 17.87 -35.39 36.44
CA VAL A 824 18.41 -35.43 37.82
C VAL A 824 19.10 -36.76 38.12
N THR A 825 18.73 -37.83 37.43
CA THR A 825 19.31 -39.18 37.60
C THR A 825 20.65 -39.34 36.89
N LEU A 826 20.94 -38.57 35.83
CA LEU A 826 22.22 -38.59 35.10
C LEU A 826 23.43 -38.22 35.97
N GLN A 827 23.29 -37.32 36.93
CA GLN A 827 24.39 -36.90 37.81
C GLN A 827 24.74 -37.93 38.89
N ASN A 828 23.88 -38.94 39.10
CA ASN A 828 24.04 -39.95 40.14
C ASN A 828 24.49 -41.33 39.58
N LEU A 829 24.79 -41.41 38.29
CA LEU A 829 25.25 -42.64 37.63
C LEU A 829 26.78 -42.84 37.78
N PRO A 830 27.28 -44.08 37.65
CA PRO A 830 28.72 -44.35 37.63
C PRO A 830 29.42 -43.56 36.50
N PRO A 831 30.69 -43.13 36.69
CA PRO A 831 31.42 -42.31 35.71
C PRO A 831 31.51 -42.94 34.31
N GLU A 832 31.57 -44.28 34.23
CA GLU A 832 31.62 -45.02 32.96
C GLU A 832 30.29 -44.95 32.20
N ALA A 833 29.15 -45.09 32.90
CA ALA A 833 27.83 -44.97 32.29
C ALA A 833 27.56 -43.52 31.82
N ILE A 834 28.08 -42.53 32.55
CA ILE A 834 27.99 -41.11 32.14
C ILE A 834 28.77 -40.87 30.84
N ALA A 835 29.96 -41.48 30.67
CA ALA A 835 30.76 -41.33 29.46
C ALA A 835 30.09 -41.95 28.22
N GLU A 836 29.47 -43.12 28.37
CA GLU A 836 28.73 -43.80 27.29
C GLU A 836 27.48 -43.00 26.89
N ILE A 837 26.71 -42.50 27.86
CA ILE A 837 25.55 -41.63 27.61
C ILE A 837 25.98 -40.32 26.95
N LYS A 838 27.12 -39.75 27.37
CA LYS A 838 27.68 -38.53 26.78
C LYS A 838 27.97 -38.71 25.29
N GLU A 839 28.67 -39.80 24.93
CA GLU A 839 29.01 -40.09 23.53
C GLU A 839 27.75 -40.34 22.70
N ALA A 840 26.83 -41.18 23.19
CA ALA A 840 25.56 -41.44 22.50
C ALA A 840 24.74 -40.14 22.31
N ALA A 841 24.66 -39.29 23.33
CA ALA A 841 23.98 -38.00 23.25
C ALA A 841 24.66 -37.05 22.25
N LYS A 842 26.00 -37.01 22.21
CA LYS A 842 26.76 -36.23 21.23
C LYS A 842 26.48 -36.70 19.81
N GLU A 843 26.61 -38.00 19.54
CA GLU A 843 26.32 -38.58 18.23
C GLU A 843 24.88 -38.30 17.80
N GLY A 844 23.92 -38.50 18.70
CA GLY A 844 22.50 -38.24 18.43
C GLY A 844 22.21 -36.78 18.10
N ILE A 845 22.82 -35.83 18.79
CA ILE A 845 22.66 -34.39 18.50
C ILE A 845 23.24 -34.04 17.13
N VAL A 846 24.41 -34.57 16.80
CA VAL A 846 25.06 -34.31 15.49
C VAL A 846 24.23 -34.90 14.35
N TRP A 847 23.78 -36.14 14.47
CA TRP A 847 22.90 -36.76 13.47
C TRP A 847 21.57 -36.04 13.33
N ALA A 848 21.01 -35.55 14.44
CA ALA A 848 19.80 -34.73 14.39
C ALA A 848 20.00 -33.44 13.58
N LEU A 849 21.12 -32.73 13.77
CA LEU A 849 21.46 -31.55 12.96
C LEU A 849 21.69 -31.89 11.48
N ILE A 850 22.31 -33.04 11.19
CA ILE A 850 22.51 -33.51 9.82
C ILE A 850 21.17 -33.86 9.15
N ALA A 851 20.20 -34.40 9.89
CA ALA A 851 18.91 -34.81 9.35
C ALA A 851 18.09 -33.66 8.76
N ILE A 852 18.26 -32.43 9.26
CA ILE A 852 17.58 -31.24 8.72
C ILE A 852 18.37 -30.55 7.59
N PHE A 853 19.63 -30.92 7.38
CA PHE A 853 20.50 -30.30 6.38
C PHE A 853 19.95 -30.35 4.93
N PRO A 854 19.31 -31.45 4.46
CA PRO A 854 18.68 -31.47 3.14
C PRO A 854 17.62 -30.37 2.95
N PHE A 855 16.85 -30.04 3.99
CA PHE A 855 15.87 -28.96 3.95
C PHE A 855 16.55 -27.59 3.85
N MET A 856 17.72 -27.42 4.47
CA MET A 856 18.51 -26.20 4.35
C MET A 856 19.05 -26.01 2.93
N ILE A 857 19.51 -27.10 2.29
CA ILE A 857 19.93 -27.06 0.88
C ILE A 857 18.75 -26.74 -0.03
N LEU A 858 17.58 -27.35 0.19
CA LEU A 858 16.36 -27.01 -0.53
C LEU A 858 15.96 -25.55 -0.31
N CYS A 859 16.26 -24.95 0.85
CA CYS A 859 16.00 -23.53 1.10
C CYS A 859 16.84 -22.63 0.20
N ILE A 860 18.13 -22.98 -0.01
CA ILE A 860 19.01 -22.27 -0.96
C ILE A 860 18.45 -22.40 -2.38
N VAL A 861 18.03 -23.60 -2.77
CA VAL A 861 17.42 -23.84 -4.08
C VAL A 861 16.15 -23.02 -4.24
N ALA A 862 15.25 -23.04 -3.26
CA ALA A 862 14.01 -22.25 -3.29
C ALA A 862 14.32 -20.76 -3.44
N ALA A 863 15.29 -20.23 -2.69
CA ALA A 863 15.71 -18.84 -2.80
C ALA A 863 16.31 -18.50 -4.18
N ALA A 864 17.01 -19.44 -4.82
CA ALA A 864 17.57 -19.28 -6.15
C ALA A 864 16.50 -19.07 -7.23
N PHE A 865 15.36 -19.75 -7.10
CA PHE A 865 14.28 -19.71 -8.07
C PHE A 865 13.29 -18.56 -7.87
N MET A 866 13.48 -17.72 -6.84
CA MET A 866 12.65 -16.53 -6.63
C MET A 866 12.96 -15.42 -7.63
N GLY A 867 11.96 -14.58 -7.85
CA GLY A 867 12.06 -13.27 -8.47
C GLY A 867 12.62 -12.22 -7.51
N SER A 868 12.42 -10.95 -7.84
CA SER A 868 12.97 -9.85 -7.05
C SER A 868 12.01 -8.67 -6.97
N VAL A 869 11.94 -8.05 -5.80
CA VAL A 869 11.20 -6.80 -5.58
C VAL A 869 12.23 -5.70 -5.35
N TYR A 870 12.14 -4.65 -6.16
CA TYR A 870 13.03 -3.49 -6.06
C TYR A 870 12.42 -2.43 -5.12
N LEU A 871 13.29 -1.83 -4.31
CA LEU A 871 12.93 -0.72 -3.43
C LEU A 871 13.32 0.63 -4.07
N THR A 872 12.39 1.57 -4.10
CA THR A 872 12.53 2.89 -4.75
C THR A 872 13.42 3.87 -3.96
N THR A 873 13.91 4.91 -4.63
CA THR A 873 14.99 5.79 -4.15
C THR A 873 14.54 7.22 -3.91
N GLY A 874 13.86 7.46 -2.78
CA GLY A 874 13.65 8.82 -2.26
C GLY A 874 12.22 9.34 -2.40
N ALA A 875 11.99 10.55 -1.86
CA ALA A 875 10.67 11.17 -1.79
C ALA A 875 10.03 11.40 -3.18
N GLU A 876 10.86 11.58 -4.23
CA GLU A 876 10.43 11.76 -5.62
C GLU A 876 9.95 10.44 -6.28
N ASP A 877 10.49 9.28 -5.87
CA ASP A 877 10.03 7.95 -6.34
C ASP A 877 8.94 7.34 -5.41
N GLU A 878 8.73 7.91 -4.21
CA GLU A 878 7.76 7.42 -3.22
C GLU A 878 6.34 7.93 -3.47
N ASP A 879 6.17 9.01 -4.25
CA ASP A 879 4.88 9.63 -4.53
C ASP A 879 3.95 8.72 -5.37
N ASP A 880 4.52 7.77 -6.12
CA ASP A 880 3.76 6.86 -6.99
C ASP A 880 3.26 5.58 -6.30
N ASN A 881 3.63 5.29 -5.04
CA ASN A 881 3.27 4.03 -4.33
C ASN A 881 3.52 2.74 -5.16
N ALA A 882 4.44 2.82 -6.14
CA ALA A 882 4.67 1.82 -7.16
C ALA A 882 5.84 0.89 -6.76
N ASN A 883 5.56 -0.39 -6.53
CA ASN A 883 6.59 -1.42 -6.36
C ASN A 883 6.95 -2.00 -7.72
N GLN A 884 8.24 -2.05 -8.04
CA GLN A 884 8.76 -2.69 -9.24
C GLN A 884 9.15 -4.14 -8.92
N ILE A 885 8.66 -5.09 -9.73
CA ILE A 885 8.76 -6.52 -9.46
C ILE A 885 9.23 -7.26 -10.69
N TYR A 886 10.24 -8.10 -10.51
CA TYR A 886 10.68 -9.08 -11.50
C TYR A 886 10.05 -10.44 -11.19
N GLU A 887 9.09 -10.89 -12.00
CA GLU A 887 8.36 -12.16 -11.78
C GLU A 887 9.13 -13.41 -12.26
N GLY A 888 10.19 -13.24 -13.04
CA GLY A 888 11.05 -14.34 -13.49
C GLY A 888 11.97 -14.87 -12.40
N VAL A 889 12.72 -15.93 -12.67
CA VAL A 889 13.82 -16.36 -11.78
C VAL A 889 14.95 -15.33 -11.88
N TYR A 890 15.21 -14.59 -10.81
CA TYR A 890 16.14 -13.47 -10.82
C TYR A 890 17.60 -13.91 -11.07
N LEU A 891 17.97 -15.08 -10.54
CA LEU A 891 19.32 -15.65 -10.72
C LEU A 891 19.69 -15.81 -12.20
N TRP A 892 18.76 -16.21 -13.06
CA TRP A 892 19.03 -16.35 -14.50
C TRP A 892 19.34 -15.01 -15.16
N ALA A 893 18.68 -13.93 -14.73
CA ALA A 893 18.96 -12.59 -15.25
C ALA A 893 20.36 -12.11 -14.84
N LEU A 894 20.77 -12.39 -13.59
CA LEU A 894 22.13 -12.13 -13.11
C LEU A 894 23.18 -12.92 -13.90
N LEU A 895 22.97 -14.24 -14.08
CA LEU A 895 23.91 -15.11 -14.80
C LEU A 895 24.06 -14.71 -16.27
N ARG A 896 22.98 -14.25 -16.90
CA ARG A 896 22.98 -13.78 -18.30
C ARG A 896 23.49 -12.34 -18.47
N LYS A 897 23.79 -11.64 -17.38
CA LYS A 897 24.12 -10.20 -17.37
C LYS A 897 23.08 -9.36 -18.12
N GLU A 898 21.81 -9.78 -18.11
CA GLU A 898 20.73 -9.01 -18.71
C GLU A 898 20.65 -7.66 -17.99
N LYS A 899 20.80 -6.54 -18.74
CA LYS A 899 20.43 -5.22 -18.19
C LYS A 899 18.92 -5.24 -18.03
N ILE A 900 18.45 -5.49 -16.80
CA ILE A 900 17.03 -5.41 -16.47
C ILE A 900 16.68 -3.93 -16.50
N ASP A 901 16.19 -3.47 -17.66
CA ASP A 901 15.56 -2.17 -17.77
C ASP A 901 14.30 -2.18 -16.89
N ARG A 902 14.17 -1.16 -16.04
CA ARG A 902 13.01 -1.00 -15.14
C ARG A 902 11.71 -0.84 -15.93
N ASN A 903 11.80 -0.49 -17.21
CA ASN A 903 10.69 -0.38 -18.16
C ASN A 903 10.49 -1.61 -19.07
N SER A 904 11.19 -2.72 -18.83
CA SER A 904 11.01 -3.94 -19.63
C SER A 904 9.70 -4.67 -19.27
N ASP A 905 9.10 -5.39 -20.22
CA ASP A 905 7.88 -6.21 -20.03
C ASP A 905 8.01 -7.26 -18.90
N LYS A 906 9.24 -7.56 -18.46
CA LYS A 906 9.55 -8.48 -17.36
C LYS A 906 9.43 -7.84 -15.97
N VAL A 907 9.32 -6.51 -15.89
CA VAL A 907 9.18 -5.75 -14.64
C VAL A 907 7.75 -5.22 -14.53
N LYS A 908 6.99 -5.75 -13.57
CA LYS A 908 5.63 -5.27 -13.28
C LYS A 908 5.66 -4.20 -12.20
N VAL A 909 4.80 -3.21 -12.38
CA VAL A 909 4.52 -2.20 -11.37
C VAL A 909 3.24 -2.55 -10.63
N THR A 910 3.31 -2.64 -9.31
CA THR A 910 2.15 -2.83 -8.43
C THR A 910 2.00 -1.64 -7.52
N TYR A 911 0.77 -1.26 -7.18
CA TYR A 911 0.52 -0.05 -6.42
C TYR A 911 0.02 -0.37 -5.01
N ARG A 912 0.65 0.22 -3.99
CA ARG A 912 0.13 0.28 -2.61
C ARG A 912 -1.00 1.30 -2.51
N ALA A 913 -1.94 1.07 -1.60
CA ALA A 913 -2.95 2.06 -1.27
C ALA A 913 -2.25 3.27 -0.62
N ALA A 914 -2.37 4.44 -1.25
CA ALA A 914 -1.65 5.64 -0.85
C ALA A 914 -1.91 6.05 0.60
N TYR A 915 -0.93 6.72 1.21
CA TYR A 915 -1.00 7.48 2.45
C TYR A 915 -1.96 8.67 2.30
N ALA A 916 -3.25 8.41 2.10
CA ALA A 916 -4.21 9.46 2.00
C ALA A 916 -5.57 8.97 2.47
N ASN A 917 -6.25 9.84 3.21
CA ASN A 917 -7.70 9.96 3.19
C ASN A 917 -8.22 10.28 1.77
N ARG A 918 -7.74 9.58 0.73
CA ARG A 918 -8.29 9.60 -0.62
C ARG A 918 -9.08 8.31 -0.78
N PRO A 919 -10.40 8.37 -0.95
CA PRO A 919 -11.17 7.20 -1.36
C PRO A 919 -10.65 6.80 -2.74
N SER A 920 -9.91 5.69 -2.78
CA SER A 920 -9.66 4.96 -4.01
C SER A 920 -10.99 4.35 -4.46
N LEU A 921 -11.48 4.73 -5.63
CA LEU A 921 -12.50 3.97 -6.36
C LEU A 921 -11.88 3.37 -7.64
N PRO A 922 -12.43 2.25 -8.14
CA PRO A 922 -11.75 1.26 -8.97
C PRO A 922 -11.71 1.65 -10.46
N ARG A 923 -10.83 0.93 -11.16
CA ARG A 923 -10.37 1.07 -12.55
C ARG A 923 -11.45 1.04 -13.62
#